data_AF-A5GCI3-F1
#
_entry.id   AF-A5GCI3-F1
#
_cell.length_a   1.000
_cell.length_b   1.000
_cell.length_c   1.000
_cell.angle_alpha   90.00
_cell.angle_beta   90.00
_cell.angle_gamma   90.00
#
_symmetry.space_group_name_H-M   'P 1'
#
loop_
_entity.id
_entity.type
_entity.pdbx_description
1 polymer ?
#
loop_
_entity_poly.entity_id
_entity_poly.type
_entity_poly.pdbx_seq_one_letter_code
_entity_poly.pdbx_strand_id
1 'polypeptide(L)'
;MKRPITNALATLMMVFIVATTAYAKELSSPHTFGIQSDGSTVDTCSVCHASALPTGAAANNVCLVCHKAGSAYSLTKQFFKGDMANPFGTTVEDDSNSNYSHSSHEWSATDNNPAAGALPPTNSAMKTVTAYNGLLSCNRCHSVHQLDSIPAAQKPLLRVQNSNNEMCLDCHRLRNTQSHLTGTHPVNINYTTVAKNNPAKFYPQPVNSNPNNLTSAMNLINGNILCTTCHGIHYTDSNSHTFDNRTTALTGRLAPSKGYLLRTDYRNYSSSLNSPNICTNCHANKFEHNGGEQRVVCTDCHSGHVDYDPNALTSQDRVPNIYMIKRYMNWSSPTGWKDNRKLATPKQTFYQDAGATTKLFKRADGKGVCQGCHEVPVAGLTSPNGNIYPDEHGTSNLVDAPASSCISCHNHDTPAPEGSFAASCTSCHGQPPTATSAAAGYTGNEAVSAHLRHTGYSYGCKECHYSGAPSDLHRNGSFKDVFTTYTSGMIARKFGANPQYNPDNTCSTVYCHSNGAVPPVYQTPPNWFGGNITTCDACHEASPTTNAHAKHIGAPNNYSCENCHAATATGSTVIKDKTKHANGGKEVQFSSTALPFVNTGSFASATCSAVYCHSDGAETYATPVWTNSSTGACGTCHATTTRATAAHQPHLSTSVAYGPKLNNLPVAAACNSCHGPDYTVNHINGSVQLVADTSCTASCHKNGLGTSTWTSGIRPTCESCHAGLLSVIDGKTAPDKGLFQTLGHGKNSSSTSVVMNYVCTSCHDSNAAHINPPVRDGRLQSNLTSSFNAQCNYCHNDSLKVTTLSKLNLPSHVLDKNASPTASSCSLCHDLHGSSNRSMIRDIINGQSVSFKNSTCVTTSLNANGVYAGLCQVCHTLTRFYKNSVAEGSHYTTGCLSCHKHTDNTNGQPADAAFYAFKPTGNCNDCHGYPPVQSLDGIAVQGNYSGARLNDYIGGGGAHSVAGHIPKTVKPADGWANCAKCHYGANDAIHMTRDYTKPSNIRVAVDPQYKFNAALQIRYSSNQVDPPLVNSTGTCSNVSCHFQPTPRWSTIR
;
A
#
# COMPACT_ATOMS: atom_id res chain seq x y z
N MET A 1 -35.69 -20.76 -40.04
CA MET A 1 -36.48 -21.16 -38.83
C MET A 1 -35.66 -21.26 -37.53
N LYS A 2 -34.44 -20.73 -37.40
CA LYS A 2 -33.62 -20.92 -36.17
C LYS A 2 -33.52 -19.71 -35.21
N ARG A 3 -33.81 -18.48 -35.65
CA ARG A 3 -33.69 -17.26 -34.83
C ARG A 3 -34.82 -16.96 -33.83
N PRO A 4 -36.12 -17.22 -34.11
CA PRO A 4 -37.17 -16.91 -33.14
C PRO A 4 -37.19 -17.91 -31.97
N ILE A 5 -36.75 -19.15 -32.20
CA ILE A 5 -36.68 -20.21 -31.17
C ILE A 5 -35.52 -19.97 -30.20
N THR A 6 -34.36 -19.51 -30.68
CA THR A 6 -33.23 -19.14 -29.82
C THR A 6 -33.53 -17.93 -28.94
N ASN A 7 -34.27 -16.95 -29.44
CA ASN A 7 -34.64 -15.78 -28.65
C ASN A 7 -35.73 -16.12 -27.62
N ALA A 8 -36.67 -17.00 -27.95
CA ALA A 8 -37.65 -17.53 -26.99
C ALA A 8 -36.99 -18.35 -25.88
N LEU A 9 -36.02 -19.22 -26.21
CA LEU A 9 -35.27 -20.00 -25.23
C LEU A 9 -34.37 -19.13 -24.34
N ALA A 10 -33.71 -18.11 -24.90
CA ALA A 10 -32.88 -17.18 -24.12
C ALA A 10 -33.73 -16.31 -23.17
N THR A 11 -34.93 -15.92 -23.61
CA THR A 11 -35.87 -15.16 -22.76
C THR A 11 -36.47 -16.07 -21.67
N LEU A 12 -36.78 -17.33 -21.99
CA LEU A 12 -37.24 -18.32 -21.01
C LEU A 12 -36.15 -18.63 -19.98
N MET A 13 -34.88 -18.73 -20.41
CA MET A 13 -33.73 -18.90 -19.51
C MET A 13 -33.51 -17.66 -18.64
N MET A 14 -33.60 -16.44 -19.19
CA MET A 14 -33.51 -15.22 -18.37
C MET A 14 -34.67 -15.11 -17.38
N VAL A 15 -35.90 -15.46 -17.76
CA VAL A 15 -37.05 -15.45 -16.85
C VAL A 15 -36.90 -16.53 -15.78
N PHE A 16 -36.37 -17.71 -16.11
CA PHE A 16 -36.03 -18.74 -15.12
C PHE A 16 -34.88 -18.30 -14.20
N ILE A 17 -33.84 -17.63 -14.71
CA ILE A 17 -32.71 -17.13 -13.91
C ILE A 17 -33.16 -15.96 -13.02
N VAL A 18 -34.01 -15.06 -13.51
CA VAL A 18 -34.56 -13.94 -12.73
C VAL A 18 -35.58 -14.44 -11.69
N ALA A 19 -36.41 -15.44 -12.03
CA ALA A 19 -37.32 -16.06 -11.07
C ALA A 19 -36.56 -16.87 -10.00
N THR A 20 -35.54 -17.65 -10.37
CA THR A 20 -34.72 -18.41 -9.40
C THR A 20 -33.84 -17.52 -8.53
N THR A 21 -33.36 -16.38 -9.03
CA THR A 21 -32.63 -15.38 -8.22
C THR A 21 -33.56 -14.51 -7.36
N ALA A 22 -34.82 -14.29 -7.77
CA ALA A 22 -35.84 -13.64 -6.94
C ALA A 22 -36.33 -14.55 -5.80
N TYR A 23 -36.46 -15.87 -6.03
CA TYR A 23 -36.76 -16.85 -4.97
C TYR A 23 -35.59 -17.13 -4.02
N ALA A 24 -34.35 -16.79 -4.41
CA ALA A 24 -33.18 -16.93 -3.54
C ALA A 24 -32.99 -15.77 -2.55
N LYS A 25 -33.86 -14.74 -2.57
CA LYS A 25 -33.67 -13.52 -1.76
C LYS A 25 -34.64 -13.30 -0.60
N GLU A 26 -35.56 -14.22 -0.34
CA GLU A 26 -36.19 -14.36 0.98
C GLU A 26 -36.27 -15.83 1.37
N LEU A 27 -35.17 -16.40 1.88
CA LEU A 27 -35.38 -17.38 2.94
C LEU A 27 -35.94 -16.59 4.13
N SER A 28 -37.26 -16.65 4.29
CA SER A 28 -37.94 -16.23 5.50
C SER A 28 -37.19 -16.77 6.73
N SER A 29 -37.21 -15.97 7.81
CA SER A 29 -36.54 -16.32 9.06
C SER A 29 -36.86 -17.78 9.46
N PRO A 30 -35.87 -18.64 9.75
CA PRO A 30 -35.99 -20.09 9.89
C PRO A 30 -36.85 -20.56 11.07
N HIS A 31 -37.49 -19.62 11.78
CA HIS A 31 -38.43 -19.84 12.88
C HIS A 31 -39.77 -19.12 12.67
N THR A 32 -40.16 -18.71 11.45
CA THR A 32 -41.57 -18.35 11.19
C THR A 32 -42.41 -19.61 11.28
N PHE A 33 -43.08 -19.84 12.40
CA PHE A 33 -44.11 -20.88 12.51
C PHE A 33 -45.22 -20.48 11.54
N GLY A 34 -45.35 -21.23 10.45
CA GLY A 34 -46.29 -20.93 9.37
C GLY A 34 -47.74 -20.87 9.84
N ILE A 35 -48.61 -20.45 8.93
CA ILE A 35 -50.06 -20.43 9.12
C ILE A 35 -50.53 -21.81 9.59
N GLN A 36 -51.26 -21.89 10.71
CA GLN A 36 -51.86 -23.14 11.15
C GLN A 36 -52.87 -23.66 10.11
N SER A 37 -53.26 -24.93 10.18
CA SER A 37 -54.24 -25.53 9.26
C SER A 37 -55.62 -24.84 9.26
N ASP A 38 -55.86 -23.92 10.19
CA ASP A 38 -57.07 -23.11 10.32
C ASP A 38 -56.95 -21.69 9.71
N GLY A 39 -55.80 -21.33 9.13
CA GLY A 39 -55.59 -20.01 8.52
C GLY A 39 -55.06 -18.93 9.46
N SER A 40 -54.79 -19.21 10.74
CA SER A 40 -54.24 -18.22 11.68
C SER A 40 -52.71 -18.05 11.58
N THR A 41 -52.24 -16.81 11.56
CA THR A 41 -50.81 -16.47 11.68
C THR A 41 -50.42 -16.44 13.16
N VAL A 42 -49.50 -17.32 13.57
CA VAL A 42 -49.00 -17.33 14.94
C VAL A 42 -47.69 -16.55 15.03
N ASP A 43 -47.63 -15.52 15.87
CA ASP A 43 -46.38 -14.82 16.15
C ASP A 43 -45.41 -15.76 16.88
N THR A 44 -44.19 -15.87 16.33
CA THR A 44 -43.06 -16.65 16.83
C THR A 44 -42.72 -16.41 18.30
N CYS A 45 -42.92 -15.19 18.78
CA CYS A 45 -42.67 -14.81 20.16
C CYS A 45 -43.72 -15.43 21.09
N SER A 46 -44.99 -15.40 20.68
CA SER A 46 -46.12 -15.88 21.48
C SER A 46 -46.03 -17.38 21.79
N VAL A 47 -45.56 -18.24 20.87
CA VAL A 47 -45.39 -19.68 21.13
C VAL A 47 -44.29 -19.96 22.14
N CYS A 48 -43.17 -19.24 22.01
CA CYS A 48 -42.02 -19.36 22.91
C CYS A 48 -42.35 -18.87 24.33
N HIS A 49 -43.18 -17.83 24.45
CA HIS A 49 -43.54 -17.20 25.73
C HIS A 49 -44.87 -17.68 26.34
N ALA A 50 -45.76 -18.33 25.56
CA ALA A 50 -47.05 -18.86 26.04
C ALA A 50 -46.99 -20.35 26.43
N SER A 51 -46.01 -21.10 25.91
CA SER A 51 -45.76 -22.45 26.42
C SER A 51 -45.23 -22.33 27.84
N ALA A 52 -45.97 -22.85 28.83
CA ALA A 52 -45.44 -23.11 30.15
C ALA A 52 -44.35 -24.18 30.00
N LEU A 53 -43.15 -23.76 29.58
CA LEU A 53 -42.01 -24.64 29.38
C LEU A 53 -41.82 -25.41 30.68
N PRO A 54 -41.73 -26.77 30.64
CA PRO A 54 -41.61 -27.58 31.83
C PRO A 54 -40.56 -27.00 32.76
N THR A 55 -40.86 -26.83 34.04
CA THR A 55 -39.91 -26.35 35.05
C THR A 55 -38.71 -27.31 35.09
N GLY A 56 -37.64 -26.95 34.36
CA GLY A 56 -36.48 -27.79 34.09
C GLY A 56 -35.98 -27.75 32.63
N ALA A 57 -36.86 -27.49 31.67
CA ALA A 57 -36.50 -27.32 30.25
C ALA A 57 -35.71 -26.02 29.98
N ALA A 58 -35.98 -24.98 30.77
CA ALA A 58 -35.21 -23.74 30.78
C ALA A 58 -33.76 -23.92 31.31
N ALA A 59 -33.44 -25.05 31.94
CA ALA A 59 -32.15 -25.26 32.58
C ALA A 59 -31.07 -25.87 31.66
N ASN A 60 -31.43 -26.60 30.57
CA ASN A 60 -30.42 -27.35 29.79
C ASN A 60 -30.35 -27.07 28.27
N ASN A 61 -31.46 -26.92 27.52
CA ASN A 61 -31.43 -26.52 26.09
C ASN A 61 -32.85 -26.26 25.53
N VAL A 62 -33.32 -25.00 25.52
CA VAL A 62 -34.71 -24.66 25.14
C VAL A 62 -35.06 -25.05 23.69
N CYS A 63 -34.08 -25.04 22.79
CA CYS A 63 -34.29 -25.41 21.39
C CYS A 63 -34.73 -26.87 21.24
N LEU A 64 -34.20 -27.77 22.07
CA LEU A 64 -34.53 -29.20 22.02
C LEU A 64 -35.97 -29.50 22.49
N VAL A 65 -36.63 -28.57 23.20
CA VAL A 65 -38.05 -28.73 23.55
C VAL A 65 -38.92 -28.76 22.29
N CYS A 66 -38.62 -27.84 21.35
CA CYS A 66 -39.35 -27.72 20.09
C CYS A 66 -38.81 -28.69 19.04
N HIS A 67 -37.50 -28.93 19.02
CA HIS A 67 -36.83 -29.72 18.00
C HIS A 67 -36.58 -31.19 18.38
N LYS A 68 -37.11 -31.70 19.51
CA LYS A 68 -37.05 -33.15 19.80
C LYS A 68 -37.85 -33.97 18.80
N ALA A 69 -37.44 -35.23 18.62
CA ALA A 69 -38.21 -36.24 17.91
C ALA A 69 -39.67 -36.30 18.42
N GLY A 70 -40.64 -36.31 17.49
CA GLY A 70 -42.06 -36.38 17.82
C GLY A 70 -42.67 -35.12 18.44
N SER A 71 -41.95 -33.99 18.43
CA SER A 71 -42.50 -32.69 18.86
C SER A 71 -43.59 -32.20 17.89
N ALA A 72 -44.73 -31.78 18.44
CA ALA A 72 -45.81 -31.13 17.68
C ALA A 72 -45.39 -29.76 17.10
N TYR A 73 -44.29 -29.18 17.58
CA TYR A 73 -43.83 -27.84 17.21
C TYR A 73 -42.74 -27.84 16.12
N SER A 74 -42.24 -29.01 15.69
CA SER A 74 -41.24 -29.12 14.63
C SER A 74 -41.50 -30.32 13.72
N LEU A 75 -42.13 -30.06 12.57
CA LEU A 75 -42.44 -31.08 11.56
C LEU A 75 -41.30 -31.33 10.55
N THR A 76 -40.33 -30.42 10.46
CA THR A 76 -39.29 -30.45 9.39
C THR A 76 -37.85 -30.35 9.90
N LYS A 77 -37.62 -30.13 11.20
CA LYS A 77 -36.26 -29.99 11.77
C LYS A 77 -36.18 -30.64 13.16
N GLN A 78 -36.06 -31.96 13.21
CA GLN A 78 -35.90 -32.67 14.48
C GLN A 78 -34.42 -33.01 14.72
N PHE A 79 -33.98 -32.97 15.97
CA PHE A 79 -32.67 -33.44 16.43
C PHE A 79 -32.84 -34.71 17.26
N PHE A 80 -31.98 -35.68 17.01
CA PHE A 80 -31.89 -36.92 17.75
C PHE A 80 -30.61 -36.93 18.59
N LYS A 81 -30.61 -37.63 19.72
CA LYS A 81 -29.38 -37.77 20.53
C LYS A 81 -28.23 -38.40 19.70
N GLY A 82 -28.55 -39.38 18.85
CA GLY A 82 -27.58 -39.98 17.92
C GLY A 82 -27.06 -39.07 16.80
N ASP A 83 -27.51 -37.81 16.72
CA ASP A 83 -26.91 -36.81 15.84
C ASP A 83 -25.68 -36.13 16.46
N MET A 84 -25.46 -36.27 17.77
CA MET A 84 -24.32 -35.67 18.47
C MET A 84 -23.00 -36.30 18.03
N ALA A 85 -21.98 -35.49 17.86
CA ALA A 85 -20.64 -35.95 17.51
C ALA A 85 -20.02 -36.74 18.67
N ASN A 86 -19.73 -38.02 18.44
CA ASN A 86 -19.11 -38.88 19.45
C ASN A 86 -17.75 -39.50 19.00
N PRO A 87 -16.75 -38.68 18.59
CA PRO A 87 -15.47 -39.18 18.06
C PRO A 87 -14.61 -39.89 19.11
N PHE A 88 -14.89 -39.67 20.39
CA PHE A 88 -14.17 -40.25 21.52
C PHE A 88 -14.90 -41.42 22.19
N GLY A 89 -16.13 -41.73 21.76
CA GLY A 89 -16.94 -42.80 22.36
C GLY A 89 -17.33 -42.55 23.82
N THR A 90 -17.45 -41.28 24.22
CA THR A 90 -17.72 -40.86 25.61
C THR A 90 -19.19 -40.58 25.90
N THR A 91 -20.00 -40.38 24.85
CA THR A 91 -21.44 -40.07 25.00
C THR A 91 -22.26 -41.37 25.08
N VAL A 92 -23.19 -41.45 26.03
CA VAL A 92 -24.14 -42.58 26.14
C VAL A 92 -25.25 -42.35 25.13
N GLU A 93 -25.27 -43.16 24.08
CA GLU A 93 -26.25 -43.06 23.00
C GLU A 93 -27.60 -43.69 23.41
N ASP A 94 -28.70 -43.05 23.00
CA ASP A 94 -30.07 -43.54 23.16
C ASP A 94 -30.48 -44.25 21.86
N ASP A 95 -30.88 -45.52 21.94
CA ASP A 95 -31.16 -46.38 20.78
C ASP A 95 -32.59 -46.23 20.25
N SER A 96 -33.40 -45.37 20.88
CA SER A 96 -34.84 -45.23 20.63
C SER A 96 -35.24 -44.88 19.20
N ASN A 97 -34.30 -44.54 18.32
CA ASN A 97 -34.58 -44.21 16.91
C ASN A 97 -33.62 -44.83 15.88
N SER A 98 -32.71 -45.72 16.31
CA SER A 98 -31.82 -46.54 15.47
C SER A 98 -30.96 -45.82 14.39
N ASN A 99 -30.91 -44.48 14.39
CA ASN A 99 -30.21 -43.66 13.41
C ASN A 99 -29.08 -42.86 14.09
N TYR A 100 -27.84 -43.33 13.96
CA TYR A 100 -26.64 -42.69 14.49
C TYR A 100 -25.91 -41.94 13.36
N SER A 101 -26.36 -40.71 13.07
CA SER A 101 -25.72 -39.90 12.03
C SER A 101 -24.41 -39.25 12.52
N HIS A 102 -24.32 -38.95 13.83
CA HIS A 102 -23.23 -38.18 14.46
C HIS A 102 -22.85 -36.93 13.65
N SER A 103 -23.86 -36.27 13.08
CA SER A 103 -23.70 -35.25 12.05
C SER A 103 -23.65 -33.82 12.59
N SER A 104 -23.67 -33.64 13.91
CA SER A 104 -23.73 -32.33 14.53
C SER A 104 -22.89 -32.24 15.80
N HIS A 105 -22.60 -31.02 16.25
CA HIS A 105 -21.76 -30.82 17.43
C HIS A 105 -22.35 -31.49 18.69
N GLU A 106 -21.50 -32.02 19.56
CA GLU A 106 -21.91 -32.58 20.85
C GLU A 106 -22.51 -31.48 21.76
N TRP A 107 -23.76 -31.62 22.22
CA TRP A 107 -24.48 -30.64 23.06
C TRP A 107 -24.89 -31.20 24.43
N SER A 108 -24.30 -32.33 24.84
CA SER A 108 -24.42 -32.88 26.20
C SER A 108 -23.10 -32.82 26.98
N ALA A 109 -21.97 -32.62 26.29
CA ALA A 109 -20.65 -32.52 26.92
C ALA A 109 -20.36 -31.14 27.55
N THR A 110 -19.36 -31.11 28.42
CA THR A 110 -18.86 -29.86 29.02
C THR A 110 -18.11 -29.02 27.99
N ASP A 111 -18.20 -27.69 28.11
CA ASP A 111 -17.45 -26.74 27.27
C ASP A 111 -15.95 -26.69 27.59
N ASN A 112 -15.53 -27.31 28.70
CA ASN A 112 -14.12 -27.59 29.03
C ASN A 112 -13.78 -29.06 28.74
N ASN A 113 -13.46 -29.37 27.49
CA ASN A 113 -13.12 -30.72 27.06
C ASN A 113 -11.71 -30.75 26.45
N PRO A 114 -10.66 -31.06 27.25
CA PRO A 114 -9.29 -31.15 26.77
C PRO A 114 -9.09 -32.16 25.63
N ALA A 115 -9.84 -33.27 25.59
CA ALA A 115 -9.74 -34.27 24.52
C ALA A 115 -10.16 -33.67 23.17
N ALA A 116 -11.18 -32.81 23.17
CA ALA A 116 -11.63 -32.05 22.01
C ALA A 116 -10.78 -30.78 21.76
N GLY A 117 -9.75 -30.51 22.57
CA GLY A 117 -9.00 -29.25 22.55
C GLY A 117 -9.89 -28.03 22.82
N ALA A 118 -10.99 -28.22 23.55
CA ALA A 118 -11.99 -27.21 23.84
C ALA A 118 -11.80 -26.65 25.25
N LEU A 119 -11.99 -25.34 25.38
CA LEU A 119 -11.99 -24.61 26.64
C LEU A 119 -13.24 -23.71 26.70
N PRO A 120 -13.67 -23.29 27.90
CA PRO A 120 -14.79 -22.37 28.04
C PRO A 120 -14.56 -21.08 27.23
N PRO A 121 -15.61 -20.54 26.57
CA PRO A 121 -15.50 -19.35 25.73
C PRO A 121 -15.13 -18.12 26.54
N THR A 122 -14.32 -17.23 25.96
CA THR A 122 -13.92 -15.96 26.55
C THR A 122 -14.78 -14.80 26.07
N ASN A 123 -15.38 -14.92 24.88
CA ASN A 123 -16.25 -13.90 24.29
C ASN A 123 -17.45 -13.63 25.22
N SER A 124 -17.67 -12.35 25.57
CA SER A 124 -18.69 -11.94 26.54
C SER A 124 -20.10 -12.39 26.14
N ALA A 125 -20.46 -12.36 24.85
CA ALA A 125 -21.77 -12.77 24.40
C ALA A 125 -22.00 -14.28 24.58
N MET A 126 -20.99 -15.12 24.35
CA MET A 126 -21.09 -16.56 24.61
C MET A 126 -20.95 -16.90 26.09
N LYS A 127 -20.14 -16.13 26.83
CA LYS A 127 -19.84 -16.31 28.27
C LYS A 127 -21.01 -15.97 29.18
N THR A 128 -21.86 -14.99 28.84
CA THR A 128 -23.01 -14.56 29.67
C THR A 128 -24.11 -15.60 29.81
N VAL A 129 -24.07 -16.67 29.02
CA VAL A 129 -24.94 -17.83 29.12
C VAL A 129 -24.44 -18.73 30.29
N THR A 130 -24.49 -18.22 31.53
CA THR A 130 -23.93 -18.85 32.74
C THR A 130 -24.87 -19.88 33.39
N ALA A 131 -26.15 -19.93 32.97
CA ALA A 131 -27.19 -20.77 33.57
C ALA A 131 -27.06 -22.29 33.35
N TYR A 132 -25.99 -22.77 32.70
CA TYR A 132 -25.87 -24.14 32.18
C TYR A 132 -24.69 -24.92 32.77
N ASN A 133 -24.17 -24.55 33.96
CA ASN A 133 -23.13 -25.28 34.71
C ASN A 133 -21.92 -25.79 33.89
N GLY A 134 -21.50 -25.06 32.84
CA GLY A 134 -20.38 -25.47 31.98
C GLY A 134 -20.69 -26.55 30.94
N LEU A 135 -21.96 -26.86 30.68
CA LEU A 135 -22.39 -27.72 29.57
C LEU A 135 -22.55 -26.92 28.27
N LEU A 136 -22.28 -27.57 27.13
CA LEU A 136 -22.45 -27.00 25.81
C LEU A 136 -23.91 -27.10 25.37
N SER A 137 -24.56 -25.99 25.01
CA SER A 137 -25.97 -25.96 24.56
C SER A 137 -26.14 -25.14 23.28
N CYS A 138 -27.24 -25.34 22.55
CA CYS A 138 -27.54 -24.58 21.32
C CYS A 138 -27.49 -23.06 21.57
N ASN A 139 -27.97 -22.63 22.74
CA ASN A 139 -28.03 -21.22 23.16
C ASN A 139 -26.65 -20.59 23.36
N ARG A 140 -25.58 -21.38 23.53
CA ARG A 140 -24.21 -20.85 23.61
C ARG A 140 -23.81 -20.18 22.30
N CYS A 141 -24.13 -20.83 21.18
CA CYS A 141 -23.80 -20.39 19.84
C CYS A 141 -24.93 -19.58 19.19
N HIS A 142 -26.17 -19.86 19.59
CA HIS A 142 -27.36 -19.28 18.98
C HIS A 142 -28.12 -18.35 19.93
N SER A 143 -28.69 -17.26 19.40
CA SER A 143 -29.57 -16.34 20.09
C SER A 143 -30.84 -16.08 19.27
N VAL A 144 -32.00 -16.34 19.88
CA VAL A 144 -33.32 -16.00 19.32
C VAL A 144 -33.73 -14.55 19.60
N HIS A 145 -33.07 -13.87 20.55
CA HIS A 145 -33.28 -12.47 20.90
C HIS A 145 -32.13 -11.63 20.31
N GLN A 146 -32.12 -11.45 18.99
CA GLN A 146 -30.96 -10.97 18.24
C GLN A 146 -30.35 -9.64 18.76
N LEU A 147 -29.06 -9.42 18.52
CA LEU A 147 -28.39 -8.11 18.63
C LEU A 147 -28.27 -7.50 17.22
N ASP A 148 -28.57 -6.21 17.05
CA ASP A 148 -28.61 -5.49 15.75
C ASP A 148 -27.27 -5.43 14.99
N SER A 149 -26.16 -5.90 15.57
CA SER A 149 -24.80 -5.74 15.08
C SER A 149 -24.26 -6.87 14.17
N ILE A 150 -25.07 -7.89 13.83
CA ILE A 150 -24.61 -9.04 13.01
C ILE A 150 -25.02 -8.87 11.52
N PRO A 151 -24.07 -9.02 10.56
CA PRO A 151 -24.34 -8.87 9.13
C PRO A 151 -25.45 -9.81 8.62
N ALA A 152 -26.26 -9.33 7.66
CA ALA A 152 -27.39 -10.08 7.11
C ALA A 152 -27.03 -11.48 6.56
N ALA A 153 -25.82 -11.66 6.04
CA ALA A 153 -25.33 -12.94 5.53
C ALA A 153 -25.05 -14.01 6.62
N GLN A 154 -25.01 -13.62 7.89
CA GLN A 154 -24.77 -14.48 9.06
C GLN A 154 -26.04 -14.67 9.90
N LYS A 155 -27.18 -14.16 9.40
CA LYS A 155 -28.48 -14.25 10.05
C LYS A 155 -29.09 -15.66 9.87
N PRO A 156 -29.89 -16.12 10.85
CA PRO A 156 -30.61 -15.26 11.80
C PRO A 156 -30.34 -15.53 13.28
N LEU A 157 -29.58 -16.56 13.65
CA LEU A 157 -29.46 -16.93 15.06
C LEU A 157 -28.05 -16.96 15.60
N LEU A 158 -26.99 -16.65 14.86
CA LEU A 158 -25.65 -16.62 15.47
C LEU A 158 -25.59 -15.53 16.55
N ARG A 159 -25.00 -15.87 17.70
CA ARG A 159 -24.83 -14.95 18.84
C ARG A 159 -23.64 -14.01 18.67
N VAL A 160 -22.64 -14.43 17.88
CA VAL A 160 -21.39 -13.72 17.60
C VAL A 160 -21.15 -13.76 16.09
N GLN A 161 -20.53 -12.71 15.55
CA GLN A 161 -20.00 -12.73 14.19
C GLN A 161 -19.04 -13.91 14.01
N ASN A 162 -19.21 -14.68 12.94
CA ASN A 162 -18.40 -15.88 12.70
C ASN A 162 -17.82 -15.94 11.27
N SER A 163 -17.45 -14.78 10.70
CA SER A 163 -16.88 -14.66 9.36
C SER A 163 -15.53 -15.33 9.18
N ASN A 164 -14.76 -15.46 10.25
CA ASN A 164 -13.40 -16.01 10.28
C ASN A 164 -13.23 -17.03 11.41
N ASN A 165 -14.27 -17.83 11.70
CA ASN A 165 -14.25 -18.84 12.75
C ASN A 165 -14.02 -18.28 14.16
N GLU A 166 -14.40 -17.03 14.43
CA GLU A 166 -14.21 -16.37 15.72
C GLU A 166 -14.80 -17.21 16.88
N MET A 167 -15.93 -17.89 16.66
CA MET A 167 -16.53 -18.79 17.65
C MET A 167 -15.74 -20.09 17.84
N CYS A 168 -15.30 -20.71 16.74
CA CYS A 168 -14.53 -21.95 16.79
C CYS A 168 -13.17 -21.71 17.45
N LEU A 169 -12.52 -20.59 17.13
CA LEU A 169 -11.20 -20.24 17.65
C LEU A 169 -11.25 -19.79 19.11
N ASP A 170 -12.38 -19.31 19.63
CA ASP A 170 -12.53 -19.00 21.06
C ASP A 170 -12.57 -20.28 21.90
N CYS A 171 -13.46 -21.22 21.57
CA CYS A 171 -13.58 -22.49 22.30
C CYS A 171 -12.39 -23.42 22.01
N HIS A 172 -11.98 -23.59 20.75
CA HIS A 172 -10.87 -24.48 20.37
C HIS A 172 -9.53 -23.73 20.27
N ARG A 173 -9.32 -22.68 21.06
CA ARG A 173 -8.10 -21.85 21.03
C ARG A 173 -6.81 -22.62 21.24
N LEU A 174 -6.85 -23.78 21.93
CA LEU A 174 -5.70 -24.67 22.06
C LEU A 174 -5.20 -25.21 20.71
N ARG A 175 -6.07 -25.23 19.69
CA ARG A 175 -5.76 -25.65 18.33
C ARG A 175 -5.51 -24.48 17.38
N ASN A 176 -5.60 -23.23 17.86
CA ASN A 176 -5.31 -22.04 17.07
C ASN A 176 -3.80 -21.79 16.99
N THR A 177 -3.15 -22.54 16.12
CA THR A 177 -1.70 -22.53 15.96
C THR A 177 -1.32 -22.55 14.48
N GLN A 178 -0.25 -21.85 14.16
CA GLN A 178 0.30 -21.81 12.81
C GLN A 178 1.39 -22.88 12.59
N SER A 179 1.55 -23.82 13.52
CA SER A 179 2.58 -24.85 13.44
C SER A 179 2.09 -26.23 13.87
N HIS A 180 2.35 -27.22 13.01
CA HIS A 180 2.02 -28.62 13.27
C HIS A 180 2.83 -29.20 14.44
N LEU A 181 3.91 -28.55 14.85
CA LEU A 181 4.74 -28.97 15.99
C LEU A 181 3.98 -28.97 17.32
N THR A 182 2.85 -28.27 17.37
CA THR A 182 1.95 -28.24 18.54
C THR A 182 0.95 -29.41 18.55
N GLY A 183 1.05 -30.32 17.58
CA GLY A 183 0.25 -31.55 17.48
C GLY A 183 -1.12 -31.37 16.84
N THR A 184 -1.36 -30.30 16.12
CA THR A 184 -2.60 -30.09 15.37
C THR A 184 -2.28 -29.55 14.00
N HIS A 185 -3.14 -29.81 13.03
CA HIS A 185 -2.97 -29.15 11.74
C HIS A 185 -3.00 -27.62 11.90
N PRO A 186 -2.09 -26.90 11.21
CA PRO A 186 -2.04 -25.46 11.30
C PRO A 186 -3.31 -24.79 10.77
N VAL A 187 -3.78 -23.76 11.47
CA VAL A 187 -4.90 -22.91 11.07
C VAL A 187 -4.49 -21.44 11.16
N ASN A 188 -5.30 -20.56 10.58
CA ASN A 188 -5.01 -19.13 10.47
C ASN A 188 -3.72 -18.86 9.66
N ILE A 189 -3.55 -19.61 8.56
CA ILE A 189 -2.44 -19.49 7.60
C ILE A 189 -3.00 -19.33 6.20
N ASN A 190 -2.37 -18.48 5.40
CA ASN A 190 -2.66 -18.33 3.98
C ASN A 190 -2.21 -19.56 3.18
N TYR A 191 -3.16 -20.34 2.66
CA TYR A 191 -2.87 -21.58 1.95
C TYR A 191 -2.09 -21.34 0.65
N THR A 192 -2.49 -20.32 -0.11
CA THR A 192 -1.90 -20.01 -1.42
C THR A 192 -0.40 -19.72 -1.29
N THR A 193 0.01 -19.01 -0.23
CA THR A 193 1.43 -18.78 0.06
C THR A 193 2.16 -20.08 0.38
N VAL A 194 1.57 -20.97 1.20
CA VAL A 194 2.18 -22.26 1.56
C VAL A 194 2.37 -23.15 0.33
N ALA A 195 1.33 -23.27 -0.50
CA ALA A 195 1.36 -24.08 -1.72
C ALA A 195 2.38 -23.55 -2.74
N LYS A 196 2.44 -22.23 -2.94
CA LYS A 196 3.42 -21.59 -3.82
C LYS A 196 4.87 -21.84 -3.36
N ASN A 197 5.12 -21.81 -2.07
CA ASN A 197 6.46 -22.05 -1.52
C ASN A 197 6.87 -23.53 -1.53
N ASN A 198 5.91 -24.45 -1.70
CA ASN A 198 6.15 -25.90 -1.64
C ASN A 198 5.36 -26.68 -2.71
N PRO A 199 5.55 -26.39 -4.01
CA PRO A 199 4.70 -26.90 -5.10
C PRO A 199 4.81 -28.42 -5.30
N ALA A 200 5.90 -29.05 -4.86
CA ALA A 200 6.08 -30.50 -4.93
C ALA A 200 5.26 -31.26 -3.85
N LYS A 201 4.78 -30.57 -2.81
CA LYS A 201 4.12 -31.17 -1.64
C LYS A 201 2.64 -30.82 -1.52
N PHE A 202 2.19 -29.75 -2.15
CA PHE A 202 0.82 -29.26 -2.03
C PHE A 202 0.21 -28.93 -3.38
N TYR A 203 -1.09 -29.16 -3.51
CA TYR A 203 -1.84 -28.67 -4.65
C TYR A 203 -1.97 -27.14 -4.62
N PRO A 204 -1.95 -26.44 -5.77
CA PRO A 204 -2.12 -24.98 -5.81
C PRO A 204 -3.42 -24.48 -5.16
N GLN A 205 -4.47 -25.31 -5.19
CA GLN A 205 -5.72 -25.16 -4.44
C GLN A 205 -6.14 -26.53 -3.90
N PRO A 206 -6.88 -26.59 -2.78
CA PRO A 206 -7.41 -27.86 -2.29
C PRO A 206 -8.26 -28.54 -3.36
N VAL A 207 -7.95 -29.80 -3.66
CA VAL A 207 -8.73 -30.66 -4.56
C VAL A 207 -10.03 -31.02 -3.85
N ASN A 208 -11.15 -31.11 -4.57
CA ASN A 208 -12.39 -31.63 -4.00
C ASN A 208 -12.45 -33.16 -4.17
N SER A 209 -12.71 -33.91 -3.09
CA SER A 209 -12.84 -35.37 -3.15
C SER A 209 -13.99 -35.83 -4.04
N ASN A 210 -15.05 -35.02 -4.13
CA ASN A 210 -16.14 -35.26 -5.06
C ASN A 210 -16.51 -33.94 -5.76
N PRO A 211 -15.99 -33.67 -6.97
CA PRO A 211 -16.30 -32.46 -7.72
C PRO A 211 -17.80 -32.22 -7.96
N ASN A 212 -18.61 -33.29 -7.99
CA ASN A 212 -20.06 -33.17 -8.13
C ASN A 212 -20.73 -32.70 -6.84
N ASN A 213 -20.11 -32.86 -5.68
CA ASN A 213 -20.62 -32.39 -4.40
C ASN A 213 -19.82 -31.17 -3.90
N LEU A 214 -20.33 -29.97 -4.17
CA LEU A 214 -19.70 -28.71 -3.77
C LEU A 214 -19.60 -28.55 -2.24
N THR A 215 -20.45 -29.22 -1.46
CA THR A 215 -20.41 -29.12 0.02
C THR A 215 -19.24 -29.88 0.64
N SER A 216 -18.65 -30.81 -0.11
CA SER A 216 -17.44 -31.54 0.28
C SER A 216 -16.13 -30.81 -0.03
N ALA A 217 -16.19 -29.65 -0.69
CA ALA A 217 -15.02 -28.84 -0.98
C ALA A 217 -14.41 -28.23 0.28
N MET A 218 -13.08 -28.29 0.38
CA MET A 218 -12.31 -27.64 1.43
C MET A 218 -12.11 -26.16 1.13
N ASN A 219 -13.14 -25.36 1.40
CA ASN A 219 -13.15 -23.94 1.06
C ASN A 219 -12.21 -23.13 1.99
N LEU A 220 -11.33 -22.35 1.37
CA LEU A 220 -10.48 -21.38 2.05
C LEU A 220 -11.31 -20.14 2.43
N ILE A 221 -11.09 -19.61 3.63
CA ILE A 221 -11.80 -18.42 4.12
C ILE A 221 -10.84 -17.24 4.04
N ASN A 222 -11.14 -16.28 3.16
CA ASN A 222 -10.24 -15.16 2.86
C ASN A 222 -8.82 -15.62 2.45
N GLY A 223 -8.72 -16.76 1.75
CA GLY A 223 -7.45 -17.38 1.35
C GLY A 223 -6.74 -18.17 2.46
N ASN A 224 -7.30 -18.21 3.67
CA ASN A 224 -6.72 -18.89 4.82
C ASN A 224 -7.35 -20.27 5.06
N ILE A 225 -6.55 -21.19 5.60
CA ILE A 225 -7.04 -22.44 6.21
C ILE A 225 -7.58 -22.09 7.60
N LEU A 226 -8.86 -22.36 7.84
CA LEU A 226 -9.49 -22.22 9.15
C LEU A 226 -10.24 -23.51 9.54
N CYS A 227 -10.77 -23.56 10.75
CA CYS A 227 -11.46 -24.76 11.28
C CYS A 227 -12.55 -25.27 10.32
N THR A 228 -13.37 -24.35 9.78
CA THR A 228 -14.44 -24.71 8.84
C THR A 228 -13.97 -24.93 7.41
N THR A 229 -12.67 -24.86 7.11
CA THR A 229 -12.14 -25.41 5.86
C THR A 229 -12.23 -26.93 5.87
N CYS A 230 -11.97 -27.55 7.03
CA CYS A 230 -12.00 -29.01 7.20
C CYS A 230 -13.32 -29.51 7.79
N HIS A 231 -13.92 -28.73 8.71
CA HIS A 231 -15.08 -29.15 9.48
C HIS A 231 -16.40 -28.51 9.00
N GLY A 232 -17.48 -29.27 9.11
CA GLY A 232 -18.87 -28.80 9.04
C GLY A 232 -19.58 -29.08 10.37
N ILE A 233 -20.33 -28.12 10.91
CA ILE A 233 -20.82 -28.20 12.30
C ILE A 233 -22.17 -28.92 12.42
N HIS A 234 -22.98 -28.91 11.35
CA HIS A 234 -24.32 -29.48 11.32
C HIS A 234 -24.52 -30.30 10.05
N TYR A 235 -25.32 -31.35 10.14
CA TYR A 235 -25.62 -32.29 9.05
C TYR A 235 -24.37 -32.87 8.36
N THR A 236 -23.23 -32.89 9.05
CA THR A 236 -21.93 -33.22 8.49
C THR A 236 -21.48 -34.61 8.90
N ASP A 237 -21.57 -35.56 7.98
CA ASP A 237 -21.33 -36.98 8.20
C ASP A 237 -19.92 -37.47 7.85
N SER A 238 -19.02 -36.58 7.39
CA SER A 238 -17.65 -36.96 6.97
C SER A 238 -17.60 -37.87 5.74
N ASN A 239 -18.53 -37.69 4.81
CA ASN A 239 -18.60 -38.42 3.55
C ASN A 239 -18.77 -37.45 2.37
N SER A 240 -17.93 -37.54 1.35
CA SER A 240 -18.05 -36.66 0.17
C SER A 240 -19.16 -37.08 -0.81
N HIS A 241 -19.74 -38.27 -0.64
CA HIS A 241 -20.78 -38.81 -1.51
C HIS A 241 -22.19 -38.34 -1.12
N THR A 242 -22.40 -37.85 0.10
CA THR A 242 -23.69 -37.31 0.55
C THR A 242 -23.86 -35.89 0.01
N PHE A 243 -24.72 -35.75 -0.99
CA PHE A 243 -24.93 -34.49 -1.71
C PHE A 243 -25.75 -33.53 -0.85
N ASP A 244 -25.28 -32.29 -0.66
CA ASP A 244 -25.95 -31.28 0.16
C ASP A 244 -26.44 -31.85 1.51
N ASN A 245 -25.51 -31.91 2.46
CA ASN A 245 -25.68 -32.33 3.84
C ASN A 245 -27.04 -31.98 4.47
N ARG A 246 -27.57 -30.77 4.22
CA ARG A 246 -28.86 -30.34 4.77
C ARG A 246 -30.04 -31.08 4.14
N THR A 247 -30.10 -31.16 2.83
CA THR A 247 -31.20 -31.84 2.11
C THR A 247 -31.13 -33.35 2.32
N THR A 248 -29.92 -33.91 2.40
CA THR A 248 -29.70 -35.33 2.74
C THR A 248 -30.17 -35.65 4.16
N ALA A 249 -29.94 -34.75 5.13
CA ALA A 249 -30.49 -34.89 6.49
C ALA A 249 -32.02 -34.90 6.52
N LEU A 250 -32.65 -33.98 5.78
CA LEU A 250 -34.13 -33.89 5.70
C LEU A 250 -34.78 -35.14 5.09
N THR A 251 -34.03 -35.91 4.30
CA THR A 251 -34.50 -37.16 3.68
C THR A 251 -34.07 -38.41 4.46
N GLY A 252 -33.40 -38.25 5.60
CA GLY A 252 -32.92 -39.37 6.44
C GLY A 252 -31.82 -40.20 5.78
N ARG A 253 -31.02 -39.60 4.89
CA ARG A 253 -30.02 -40.30 4.06
C ARG A 253 -28.56 -39.99 4.42
N LEU A 254 -28.32 -39.39 5.59
CA LEU A 254 -26.95 -39.15 6.07
C LEU A 254 -26.23 -40.47 6.30
N ALA A 255 -24.94 -40.51 5.97
CA ALA A 255 -24.13 -41.68 6.25
C ALA A 255 -23.86 -41.79 7.76
N PRO A 256 -23.79 -43.01 8.32
CA PRO A 256 -23.28 -43.20 9.68
C PRO A 256 -21.83 -42.71 9.77
N SER A 257 -21.54 -41.92 10.81
CA SER A 257 -20.21 -41.33 11.03
C SER A 257 -19.66 -41.67 12.42
N LYS A 258 -18.39 -41.32 12.67
CA LYS A 258 -17.82 -41.31 14.02
C LYS A 258 -17.96 -39.95 14.71
N GLY A 259 -18.56 -38.96 14.06
CA GLY A 259 -18.70 -37.62 14.64
C GLY A 259 -17.45 -36.76 14.57
N TYR A 260 -16.56 -37.00 13.60
CA TYR A 260 -15.42 -36.10 13.34
C TYR A 260 -15.84 -34.79 12.66
N LEU A 261 -17.08 -34.71 12.16
CA LEU A 261 -17.66 -33.52 11.59
C LEU A 261 -16.83 -32.94 10.43
N LEU A 262 -16.30 -33.81 9.56
CA LEU A 262 -15.46 -33.42 8.42
C LEU A 262 -16.33 -33.15 7.20
N ARG A 263 -15.93 -32.19 6.36
CA ARG A 263 -16.64 -31.88 5.11
C ARG A 263 -16.56 -32.99 4.07
N THR A 264 -15.48 -33.76 4.14
CA THR A 264 -15.15 -34.79 3.15
C THR A 264 -14.71 -36.06 3.86
N ASP A 265 -14.35 -37.05 3.08
CA ASP A 265 -14.02 -38.39 3.54
C ASP A 265 -12.82 -38.38 4.50
N TYR A 266 -13.05 -38.89 5.72
CA TYR A 266 -11.95 -39.19 6.66
C TYR A 266 -11.02 -40.26 6.10
N ARG A 267 -11.61 -41.28 5.46
CA ARG A 267 -10.93 -42.37 4.78
C ARG A 267 -11.57 -42.48 3.41
N ASN A 268 -10.78 -42.66 2.36
CA ASN A 268 -11.32 -42.82 1.03
C ASN A 268 -12.22 -44.07 0.96
N TYR A 269 -13.53 -43.88 0.70
CA TYR A 269 -14.51 -44.97 0.57
C TYR A 269 -14.62 -45.54 -0.86
N SER A 270 -13.88 -44.98 -1.82
CA SER A 270 -13.81 -45.48 -3.19
C SER A 270 -13.16 -46.87 -3.26
N SER A 271 -13.47 -47.64 -4.30
CA SER A 271 -12.75 -48.87 -4.65
C SER A 271 -11.41 -48.60 -5.35
N SER A 272 -11.15 -47.37 -5.79
CA SER A 272 -9.87 -46.99 -6.41
C SER A 272 -8.81 -46.63 -5.38
N LEU A 273 -7.59 -47.15 -5.59
CA LEU A 273 -6.41 -46.76 -4.82
C LEU A 273 -6.14 -45.27 -5.00
N ASN A 274 -5.73 -44.59 -3.92
CA ASN A 274 -5.28 -43.20 -3.92
C ASN A 274 -6.35 -42.14 -4.24
N SER A 275 -7.65 -42.41 -4.09
CA SER A 275 -8.64 -41.34 -4.25
C SER A 275 -8.50 -40.26 -3.15
N PRO A 276 -8.84 -38.99 -3.44
CA PRO A 276 -8.63 -37.90 -2.49
C PRO A 276 -9.44 -38.08 -1.19
N ASN A 277 -8.78 -37.90 -0.07
CA ASN A 277 -9.36 -37.84 1.27
C ASN A 277 -8.94 -36.51 1.92
N ILE A 278 -9.47 -36.23 3.12
CA ILE A 278 -9.23 -34.99 3.87
C ILE A 278 -7.75 -34.52 3.90
N CYS A 279 -6.78 -35.43 3.86
CA CYS A 279 -5.35 -35.12 3.81
C CYS A 279 -4.87 -34.86 2.38
N THR A 280 -5.14 -35.77 1.44
CA THR A 280 -4.68 -35.70 0.05
C THR A 280 -5.43 -34.67 -0.79
N ASN A 281 -6.50 -34.06 -0.28
CA ASN A 281 -7.09 -32.86 -0.86
C ASN A 281 -6.09 -31.69 -0.93
N CYS A 282 -5.20 -31.57 0.05
CA CYS A 282 -4.17 -30.53 0.10
C CYS A 282 -2.78 -31.07 -0.20
N HIS A 283 -2.43 -32.26 0.31
CA HIS A 283 -1.10 -32.85 0.18
C HIS A 283 -0.95 -33.67 -1.11
N ALA A 284 -0.13 -33.16 -2.04
CA ALA A 284 0.14 -33.80 -3.32
C ALA A 284 1.22 -34.88 -3.22
N ASN A 285 1.24 -35.80 -4.19
CA ASN A 285 2.24 -36.88 -4.33
C ASN A 285 2.33 -37.81 -3.10
N LYS A 286 1.23 -37.99 -2.38
CA LYS A 286 1.10 -38.96 -1.28
C LYS A 286 0.18 -40.08 -1.71
N PHE A 287 0.64 -41.31 -1.51
CA PHE A 287 -0.05 -42.52 -1.95
C PHE A 287 -0.39 -43.41 -0.75
N GLU A 288 -1.36 -44.31 -0.94
CA GLU A 288 -1.71 -45.35 0.00
C GLU A 288 -0.61 -46.42 -0.01
N HIS A 289 -0.28 -46.99 1.15
CA HIS A 289 0.59 -48.15 1.25
C HIS A 289 -0.22 -49.40 0.93
N ASN A 290 0.11 -50.05 -0.19
CA ASN A 290 -0.65 -51.19 -0.70
C ASN A 290 0.18 -52.48 -0.87
N GLY A 291 1.33 -52.58 -0.20
CA GLY A 291 2.12 -53.81 -0.15
C GLY A 291 1.28 -54.97 0.38
N GLY A 292 1.09 -56.02 -0.43
CA GLY A 292 0.30 -57.20 -0.05
C GLY A 292 -1.18 -56.91 0.21
N GLU A 293 -1.82 -56.02 -0.57
CA GLU A 293 -3.26 -55.72 -0.53
C GLU A 293 -3.79 -55.16 0.81
N GLN A 294 -2.90 -54.57 1.63
CA GLN A 294 -3.29 -54.03 2.94
C GLN A 294 -4.13 -52.75 2.85
N ARG A 295 -3.96 -51.93 1.81
CA ARG A 295 -4.64 -50.64 1.64
C ARG A 295 -4.64 -49.77 2.91
N VAL A 296 -3.44 -49.40 3.33
CA VAL A 296 -3.20 -48.48 4.46
C VAL A 296 -3.19 -47.05 3.93
N VAL A 297 -4.07 -46.20 4.46
CA VAL A 297 -4.24 -44.82 4.00
C VAL A 297 -3.74 -43.81 5.03
N CYS A 298 -3.65 -42.54 4.65
CA CYS A 298 -3.06 -41.48 5.47
C CYS A 298 -3.64 -41.43 6.90
N THR A 299 -4.97 -41.55 7.04
CA THR A 299 -5.66 -41.47 8.33
C THR A 299 -5.57 -42.73 9.19
N ASP A 300 -5.00 -43.83 8.66
CA ASP A 300 -4.71 -45.02 9.46
C ASP A 300 -3.43 -44.83 10.27
N CYS A 301 -2.50 -44.02 9.75
CA CYS A 301 -1.20 -43.71 10.36
C CYS A 301 -1.13 -42.32 11.00
N HIS A 302 -1.77 -41.33 10.39
CA HIS A 302 -1.79 -39.95 10.82
C HIS A 302 -3.17 -39.53 11.32
N SER A 303 -3.22 -38.58 12.23
CA SER A 303 -4.44 -37.93 12.69
C SER A 303 -4.40 -36.45 12.31
N GLY A 304 -5.55 -35.79 12.22
CA GLY A 304 -5.63 -34.33 11.98
C GLY A 304 -5.28 -33.49 13.22
N HIS A 305 -5.31 -34.13 14.39
CA HIS A 305 -4.93 -33.58 15.69
C HIS A 305 -4.34 -34.72 16.53
N VAL A 306 -3.45 -34.44 17.48
CA VAL A 306 -2.91 -35.49 18.35
C VAL A 306 -4.03 -36.16 19.13
N ASP A 307 -3.96 -37.49 19.15
CA ASP A 307 -4.90 -38.30 19.90
C ASP A 307 -4.69 -38.06 21.40
N TYR A 308 -5.75 -37.63 22.08
CA TYR A 308 -5.76 -37.50 23.54
C TYR A 308 -5.90 -38.88 24.19
N ASP A 309 -5.00 -39.19 25.12
CA ASP A 309 -5.06 -40.41 25.94
C ASP A 309 -5.38 -40.02 27.39
N PRO A 310 -6.63 -40.24 27.86
CA PRO A 310 -7.01 -39.92 29.23
C PRO A 310 -6.23 -40.73 30.28
N ASN A 311 -5.62 -41.85 29.88
CA ASN A 311 -4.87 -42.75 30.75
C ASN A 311 -3.36 -42.52 30.69
N ALA A 312 -2.90 -41.46 30.00
CA ALA A 312 -1.50 -41.06 29.98
C ALA A 312 -1.01 -40.78 31.41
N LEU A 313 -0.13 -41.68 31.90
CA LEU A 313 0.35 -41.71 33.28
C LEU A 313 1.38 -40.61 33.57
N THR A 314 2.13 -40.15 32.56
CA THR A 314 3.13 -39.10 32.71
C THR A 314 2.81 -37.85 31.90
N SER A 315 3.33 -36.70 32.33
CA SER A 315 3.27 -35.46 31.54
C SER A 315 4.01 -35.58 30.21
N GLN A 316 5.02 -36.45 30.15
CA GLN A 316 5.74 -36.82 28.92
C GLN A 316 4.80 -37.55 27.96
N ASP A 317 4.02 -38.53 28.41
CA ASP A 317 2.99 -39.23 27.60
C ASP A 317 1.91 -38.31 27.03
N ARG A 318 1.81 -37.04 27.45
CA ARG A 318 0.85 -36.05 26.95
C ARG A 318 1.47 -35.09 25.90
N VAL A 319 2.76 -35.23 25.60
CA VAL A 319 3.47 -34.37 24.65
C VAL A 319 2.99 -34.65 23.22
N PRO A 320 2.54 -33.62 22.47
CA PRO A 320 2.12 -33.80 21.10
C PRO A 320 3.28 -34.17 20.16
N ASN A 321 3.06 -35.13 19.24
CA ASN A 321 4.09 -35.48 18.25
C ASN A 321 3.97 -34.61 16.99
N ILE A 322 5.12 -34.17 16.47
CA ILE A 322 5.21 -33.20 15.38
C ILE A 322 4.78 -33.77 14.01
N TYR A 323 4.69 -35.10 13.88
CA TYR A 323 4.29 -35.78 12.65
C TYR A 323 2.83 -36.21 12.66
N MET A 324 2.11 -35.89 13.74
CA MET A 324 0.70 -36.23 13.98
C MET A 324 0.41 -37.71 13.73
N ILE A 325 1.39 -38.57 14.02
CA ILE A 325 1.27 -40.03 13.94
C ILE A 325 0.32 -40.47 15.05
N LYS A 326 -0.61 -41.36 14.72
CA LYS A 326 -1.56 -41.94 15.66
C LYS A 326 -0.82 -42.74 16.71
N ARG A 327 -1.27 -42.59 17.95
CA ARG A 327 -0.75 -43.40 19.07
C ARG A 327 -1.11 -44.87 18.91
N TYR A 328 -2.26 -45.13 18.31
CA TYR A 328 -2.73 -46.46 18.01
C TYR A 328 -3.19 -46.52 16.57
N MET A 329 -2.47 -47.31 15.76
CA MET A 329 -2.79 -47.52 14.36
C MET A 329 -4.07 -48.34 14.22
N ASN A 330 -4.82 -48.01 13.18
CA ASN A 330 -6.08 -48.67 12.86
C ASN A 330 -6.19 -48.79 11.34
N TRP A 331 -5.94 -49.97 10.79
CA TRP A 331 -5.72 -50.17 9.35
C TRP A 331 -6.43 -51.41 8.82
N SER A 332 -6.58 -51.43 7.49
CA SER A 332 -7.07 -52.60 6.75
C SER A 332 -5.94 -53.58 6.47
N SER A 333 -6.25 -54.87 6.41
CA SER A 333 -5.33 -55.91 5.95
C SER A 333 -6.10 -56.95 5.14
N PRO A 334 -5.43 -57.85 4.39
CA PRO A 334 -6.10 -58.97 3.72
C PRO A 334 -6.89 -59.86 4.68
N THR A 335 -6.47 -59.89 5.96
CA THR A 335 -7.13 -60.67 7.03
C THR A 335 -8.21 -59.88 7.78
N GLY A 336 -8.67 -58.76 7.20
CA GLY A 336 -9.66 -57.86 7.77
C GLY A 336 -9.05 -56.71 8.58
N TRP A 337 -9.94 -55.99 9.27
CA TRP A 337 -9.65 -54.76 10.01
C TRP A 337 -8.85 -55.01 11.30
N LYS A 338 -7.81 -54.20 11.56
CA LYS A 338 -6.95 -54.30 12.75
C LYS A 338 -6.91 -52.95 13.50
N ASP A 339 -7.08 -52.98 14.83
CA ASP A 339 -6.96 -51.82 15.73
C ASP A 339 -5.98 -52.16 16.85
N ASN A 340 -4.87 -51.43 16.96
CA ASN A 340 -3.83 -51.69 17.95
C ASN A 340 -4.32 -51.59 19.41
N ARG A 341 -5.42 -50.87 19.68
CA ARG A 341 -6.02 -50.80 21.03
C ARG A 341 -6.75 -52.08 21.42
N LYS A 342 -7.22 -52.85 20.45
CA LYS A 342 -8.04 -54.04 20.65
C LYS A 342 -7.24 -55.35 20.61
N LEU A 343 -5.92 -55.27 20.49
CA LEU A 343 -5.03 -56.43 20.58
C LEU A 343 -4.99 -56.95 22.02
N ALA A 344 -4.72 -58.25 22.19
CA ALA A 344 -4.55 -58.87 23.52
C ALA A 344 -3.50 -58.15 24.38
N THR A 345 -2.50 -57.57 23.74
CA THR A 345 -1.58 -56.59 24.33
C THR A 345 -1.62 -55.33 23.47
N PRO A 346 -2.21 -54.22 23.96
CA PRO A 346 -2.30 -52.98 23.19
C PRO A 346 -0.91 -52.49 22.71
N LYS A 347 -0.76 -52.31 21.40
CA LYS A 347 0.49 -51.81 20.80
C LYS A 347 0.42 -50.28 20.65
N GLN A 348 0.92 -49.56 21.66
CA GLN A 348 1.05 -48.12 21.61
C GLN A 348 2.24 -47.73 20.72
N THR A 349 1.97 -47.31 19.49
CA THR A 349 2.96 -46.78 18.57
C THR A 349 3.41 -45.42 19.08
N PHE A 350 4.50 -45.41 19.87
CA PHE A 350 4.90 -44.25 20.65
C PHE A 350 6.06 -43.50 19.99
N TYR A 351 5.85 -42.21 19.75
CA TYR A 351 6.83 -41.29 19.19
C TYR A 351 7.26 -40.30 20.28
N GLN A 352 8.17 -40.72 21.16
CA GLN A 352 8.83 -39.79 22.08
C GLN A 352 10.32 -40.01 22.02
N ASP A 353 10.97 -39.09 21.32
CA ASP A 353 12.29 -38.57 21.62
C ASP A 353 12.40 -37.24 20.86
N ALA A 354 12.66 -36.15 21.58
CA ALA A 354 12.43 -34.77 21.15
C ALA A 354 13.48 -34.23 20.14
N GLY A 355 13.76 -34.95 19.05
CA GLY A 355 14.67 -34.50 17.99
C GLY A 355 14.36 -35.12 16.62
N ALA A 356 14.68 -34.41 15.54
CA ALA A 356 14.53 -34.88 14.16
C ALA A 356 15.36 -36.16 13.85
N THR A 357 16.28 -36.54 14.74
CA THR A 357 17.26 -37.64 14.61
C THR A 357 16.82 -38.97 15.25
N THR A 358 15.75 -39.00 16.06
CA THR A 358 15.31 -40.18 16.84
C THR A 358 13.98 -40.76 16.34
N LYS A 359 13.76 -40.80 15.02
CA LYS A 359 12.56 -41.36 14.40
C LYS A 359 12.62 -42.89 14.37
N LEU A 360 12.31 -43.57 15.46
CA LEU A 360 12.43 -45.04 15.50
C LEU A 360 11.29 -45.72 14.73
N PHE A 361 11.59 -46.25 13.55
CA PHE A 361 10.65 -47.01 12.72
C PHE A 361 10.53 -48.46 13.19
N LYS A 362 11.59 -48.98 13.82
CA LYS A 362 11.62 -50.25 14.55
C LYS A 362 12.21 -50.00 15.94
N ARG A 363 11.65 -50.64 16.96
CA ARG A 363 12.06 -50.55 18.36
C ARG A 363 12.22 -51.92 18.99
N ALA A 364 13.09 -52.04 19.98
CA ALA A 364 13.32 -53.28 20.71
C ALA A 364 12.06 -53.81 21.42
N ASP A 365 11.18 -52.90 21.88
CA ASP A 365 9.92 -53.22 22.57
C ASP A 365 8.74 -53.54 21.63
N GLY A 366 8.98 -53.60 20.31
CA GLY A 366 7.94 -53.89 19.31
C GLY A 366 6.97 -52.74 19.04
N LYS A 367 7.24 -51.53 19.56
CA LYS A 367 6.35 -50.35 19.45
C LYS A 367 6.81 -49.31 18.42
N GLY A 368 7.70 -49.67 17.51
CA GLY A 368 8.13 -48.80 16.41
C GLY A 368 7.00 -48.43 15.45
N VAL A 369 7.17 -47.36 14.66
CA VAL A 369 6.13 -46.87 13.73
C VAL A 369 5.69 -47.94 12.73
N CYS A 370 6.63 -48.62 12.07
CA CYS A 370 6.31 -49.68 11.10
C CYS A 370 5.82 -50.96 11.81
N GLN A 371 6.38 -51.26 12.98
CA GLN A 371 5.95 -52.38 13.84
C GLN A 371 4.53 -52.24 14.40
N GLY A 372 3.97 -51.03 14.32
CA GLY A 372 2.56 -50.79 14.60
C GLY A 372 1.63 -51.58 13.68
N CYS A 373 2.05 -51.91 12.45
CA CYS A 373 1.22 -52.63 11.49
C CYS A 373 1.71 -54.04 11.18
N HIS A 374 3.02 -54.22 11.03
CA HIS A 374 3.63 -55.52 10.71
C HIS A 374 5.01 -55.64 11.35
N GLU A 375 5.43 -56.86 11.68
CA GLU A 375 6.82 -57.07 12.08
C GLU A 375 7.75 -56.88 10.88
N VAL A 376 8.99 -56.44 11.16
CA VAL A 376 10.00 -56.28 10.10
C VAL A 376 10.54 -57.68 9.75
N PRO A 377 10.46 -58.12 8.48
CA PRO A 377 10.96 -59.43 8.06
C PRO A 377 12.47 -59.55 8.31
N VAL A 378 12.95 -60.77 8.59
CA VAL A 378 14.39 -61.04 8.74
C VAL A 378 15.01 -61.43 7.40
N ALA A 379 16.30 -61.11 7.22
CA ALA A 379 17.05 -61.49 6.02
C ALA A 379 16.97 -63.01 5.73
N GLY A 380 16.95 -63.37 4.46
CA GLY A 380 16.89 -64.76 4.01
C GLY A 380 15.49 -65.38 4.03
N LEU A 381 14.48 -64.72 4.61
CA LEU A 381 13.09 -65.17 4.48
C LEU A 381 12.52 -64.83 3.10
N THR A 382 11.63 -65.67 2.61
CA THR A 382 10.89 -65.43 1.37
C THR A 382 9.65 -64.60 1.65
N SER A 383 9.52 -63.45 0.99
CA SER A 383 8.32 -62.61 0.99
C SER A 383 7.11 -63.33 0.38
N PRO A 384 5.87 -62.88 0.66
CA PRO A 384 4.66 -63.44 0.05
C PRO A 384 4.66 -63.45 -1.49
N ASN A 385 5.48 -62.60 -2.11
CA ASN A 385 5.61 -62.48 -3.56
C ASN A 385 6.78 -63.32 -4.13
N GLY A 386 7.40 -64.19 -3.32
CA GLY A 386 8.48 -65.09 -3.73
C GLY A 386 9.90 -64.50 -3.69
N ASN A 387 10.06 -63.22 -3.37
CA ASN A 387 11.37 -62.56 -3.28
C ASN A 387 12.02 -62.80 -1.92
N ILE A 388 13.32 -63.07 -1.86
CA ILE A 388 14.08 -63.23 -0.62
C ILE A 388 14.40 -61.84 -0.05
N TYR A 389 14.15 -61.62 1.25
CA TYR A 389 14.55 -60.39 1.93
C TYR A 389 16.07 -60.29 2.04
N PRO A 390 16.67 -59.15 1.67
CA PRO A 390 18.12 -59.02 1.56
C PRO A 390 18.80 -58.91 2.94
N ASP A 391 20.12 -59.08 2.99
CA ASP A 391 20.92 -59.13 4.23
C ASP A 391 20.80 -57.88 5.10
N GLU A 392 20.47 -56.72 4.49
CA GLU A 392 20.19 -55.47 5.19
C GLU A 392 19.04 -55.60 6.22
N HIS A 393 18.11 -56.54 6.01
CA HIS A 393 17.04 -56.87 6.97
C HIS A 393 17.51 -57.74 8.16
N GLY A 394 18.70 -58.34 8.06
CA GLY A 394 19.27 -59.29 9.02
C GLY A 394 20.32 -58.70 9.95
N THR A 395 20.64 -57.42 9.83
CA THR A 395 21.70 -56.83 10.65
C THR A 395 21.26 -56.67 12.11
N SER A 396 22.17 -57.00 13.05
CA SER A 396 22.03 -56.69 14.49
C SER A 396 21.86 -55.19 14.78
N ASN A 397 22.02 -54.33 13.76
CA ASN A 397 21.90 -52.88 13.80
C ASN A 397 20.45 -52.38 13.57
N LEU A 398 19.48 -53.26 13.38
CA LEU A 398 18.06 -52.87 13.28
C LEU A 398 17.33 -52.89 14.64
N VAL A 399 18.03 -53.01 15.76
CA VAL A 399 17.45 -52.76 17.09
C VAL A 399 17.39 -51.24 17.28
N ASP A 400 16.20 -50.70 17.54
CA ASP A 400 15.96 -49.25 17.62
C ASP A 400 16.42 -48.48 16.35
N ALA A 401 15.95 -48.94 15.18
CA ALA A 401 16.35 -48.39 13.89
C ALA A 401 15.65 -47.06 13.54
N PRO A 402 16.39 -46.01 13.16
CA PRO A 402 15.81 -44.74 12.74
C PRO A 402 15.23 -44.80 11.32
N ALA A 403 14.37 -43.84 10.98
CA ALA A 403 13.70 -43.71 9.68
C ALA A 403 14.67 -43.72 8.48
N SER A 404 15.86 -43.14 8.62
CA SER A 404 16.88 -43.10 7.57
C SER A 404 17.35 -44.48 7.14
N SER A 405 17.33 -45.47 8.04
CA SER A 405 17.72 -46.85 7.74
C SER A 405 16.70 -47.59 6.88
N CYS A 406 15.44 -47.15 6.90
CA CYS A 406 14.37 -47.78 6.13
C CYS A 406 14.07 -47.02 4.84
N ILE A 407 13.99 -45.69 4.90
CA ILE A 407 13.50 -44.85 3.79
C ILE A 407 14.46 -44.84 2.58
N SER A 408 15.74 -45.18 2.75
CA SER A 408 16.67 -45.36 1.62
C SER A 408 16.18 -46.38 0.60
N CYS A 409 15.43 -47.39 1.06
CA CYS A 409 14.87 -48.44 0.22
C CYS A 409 13.32 -48.38 0.18
N HIS A 410 12.68 -47.93 1.27
CA HIS A 410 11.23 -47.88 1.48
C HIS A 410 10.70 -46.44 1.49
N ASN A 411 10.60 -45.83 0.31
CA ASN A 411 10.26 -44.40 0.19
C ASN A 411 8.80 -44.10 0.53
N HIS A 412 8.56 -43.03 1.29
CA HIS A 412 7.21 -42.61 1.70
C HIS A 412 6.32 -42.20 0.51
N ASP A 413 6.89 -41.82 -0.62
CA ASP A 413 6.15 -41.19 -1.74
C ASP A 413 6.22 -42.03 -3.03
N THR A 414 6.51 -43.33 -2.91
CA THR A 414 6.54 -44.26 -4.06
C THR A 414 5.15 -44.31 -4.73
N PRO A 415 5.06 -44.05 -6.05
CA PRO A 415 3.80 -44.07 -6.77
C PRO A 415 3.26 -45.50 -6.95
N ALA A 416 2.05 -45.61 -7.49
CA ALA A 416 1.48 -46.89 -7.91
C ALA A 416 2.27 -47.49 -9.09
N PRO A 417 2.29 -48.84 -9.25
CA PRO A 417 1.51 -49.82 -8.49
C PRO A 417 2.08 -50.20 -7.12
N GLU A 418 3.32 -49.85 -6.81
CA GLU A 418 4.03 -50.30 -5.61
C GLU A 418 3.46 -49.65 -4.33
N GLY A 419 3.12 -48.36 -4.40
CA GLY A 419 2.53 -47.60 -3.30
C GLY A 419 3.54 -47.18 -2.23
N SER A 420 3.15 -46.26 -1.35
CA SER A 420 4.04 -45.69 -0.34
C SER A 420 4.71 -46.78 0.50
N PHE A 421 6.01 -46.60 0.79
CA PHE A 421 6.94 -47.50 1.50
C PHE A 421 7.22 -48.87 0.85
N ALA A 422 6.76 -49.12 -0.37
CA ALA A 422 7.22 -50.27 -1.14
C ALA A 422 8.65 -50.04 -1.69
N ALA A 423 9.46 -51.10 -1.67
CA ALA A 423 10.82 -51.11 -2.21
C ALA A 423 10.84 -51.52 -3.68
N SER A 424 11.83 -51.04 -4.44
CA SER A 424 12.06 -51.42 -5.85
C SER A 424 13.54 -51.75 -6.11
N CYS A 425 13.82 -52.53 -7.16
CA CYS A 425 15.19 -52.94 -7.51
C CYS A 425 16.11 -51.74 -7.78
N THR A 426 15.57 -50.68 -8.38
CA THR A 426 16.29 -49.44 -8.67
C THR A 426 16.51 -48.59 -7.43
N SER A 427 15.59 -48.64 -6.45
CA SER A 427 15.76 -47.98 -5.14
C SER A 427 16.88 -48.63 -4.30
N CYS A 428 17.24 -49.88 -4.58
CA CYS A 428 18.26 -50.61 -3.81
C CYS A 428 19.63 -50.73 -4.53
N HIS A 429 19.69 -51.00 -5.85
CA HIS A 429 20.96 -51.37 -6.53
C HIS A 429 21.50 -50.36 -7.56
N GLY A 430 20.68 -49.45 -8.07
CA GLY A 430 21.06 -48.54 -9.17
C GLY A 430 21.28 -49.22 -10.53
N GLN A 431 21.25 -48.44 -11.62
CA GLN A 431 21.49 -48.92 -12.99
C GLN A 431 22.10 -47.78 -13.84
N PRO A 432 23.28 -47.96 -14.49
CA PRO A 432 24.08 -49.19 -14.58
C PRO A 432 24.91 -49.49 -13.31
N PRO A 433 25.28 -50.77 -13.06
CA PRO A 433 26.09 -51.15 -11.91
C PRO A 433 27.54 -50.65 -12.04
N THR A 434 28.07 -50.06 -10.97
CA THR A 434 29.45 -49.58 -10.87
C THR A 434 30.27 -50.55 -10.00
N ALA A 435 31.60 -50.40 -9.96
CA ALA A 435 32.46 -51.23 -9.11
C ALA A 435 32.05 -51.23 -7.61
N THR A 436 31.29 -50.22 -7.16
CA THR A 436 30.77 -50.07 -5.79
C THR A 436 29.32 -50.51 -5.61
N SER A 437 28.58 -50.75 -6.69
CA SER A 437 27.17 -51.21 -6.66
C SER A 437 26.93 -52.56 -7.34
N ALA A 438 28.01 -53.19 -7.82
CA ALA A 438 27.98 -54.51 -8.41
C ALA A 438 27.86 -55.62 -7.34
N ALA A 439 26.97 -56.58 -7.57
CA ALA A 439 26.88 -57.78 -6.73
C ALA A 439 28.12 -58.67 -6.89
N ALA A 440 28.38 -59.52 -5.89
CA ALA A 440 29.45 -60.51 -5.95
C ALA A 440 29.28 -61.42 -7.20
N GLY A 441 30.28 -61.43 -8.10
CA GLY A 441 30.30 -62.23 -9.33
C GLY A 441 30.20 -61.45 -10.65
N TYR A 442 29.99 -60.13 -10.62
CA TYR A 442 29.97 -59.28 -11.82
C TYR A 442 31.39 -58.83 -12.22
N THR A 443 31.83 -59.12 -13.45
CA THR A 443 33.21 -58.88 -13.93
C THR A 443 33.38 -57.66 -14.83
N GLY A 444 32.29 -56.99 -15.22
CA GLY A 444 32.33 -55.76 -16.02
C GLY A 444 32.59 -54.54 -15.13
N ASN A 445 33.47 -53.62 -15.54
CA ASN A 445 33.60 -52.32 -14.87
C ASN A 445 33.01 -51.23 -15.76
N GLU A 446 31.72 -50.91 -15.57
CA GLU A 446 31.03 -49.85 -16.32
C GLU A 446 31.52 -48.43 -15.96
N ALA A 447 32.42 -48.28 -14.98
CA ALA A 447 33.05 -46.99 -14.69
C ALA A 447 34.03 -46.53 -15.79
N VAL A 448 34.50 -47.45 -16.64
CA VAL A 448 35.42 -47.15 -17.76
C VAL A 448 34.79 -47.35 -19.15
N SER A 449 33.51 -47.70 -19.21
CA SER A 449 32.78 -47.85 -20.47
C SER A 449 32.09 -46.56 -20.90
N ALA A 450 31.60 -46.56 -22.13
CA ALA A 450 30.78 -45.48 -22.67
C ALA A 450 29.47 -45.25 -21.88
N HIS A 451 28.97 -46.21 -21.08
CA HIS A 451 27.73 -46.04 -20.30
C HIS A 451 27.79 -44.84 -19.36
N LEU A 452 28.89 -44.65 -18.61
CA LEU A 452 29.06 -43.50 -17.71
C LEU A 452 28.95 -42.15 -18.43
N ARG A 453 29.33 -42.10 -19.71
CA ARG A 453 29.28 -40.86 -20.51
C ARG A 453 27.89 -40.65 -21.11
N HIS A 454 27.23 -41.71 -21.54
CA HIS A 454 25.87 -41.67 -22.09
C HIS A 454 24.79 -41.48 -21.02
N THR A 455 25.00 -41.95 -19.79
CA THR A 455 24.14 -41.64 -18.63
C THR A 455 24.16 -40.15 -18.32
N GLY A 456 25.29 -39.47 -18.58
CA GLY A 456 25.38 -38.01 -18.52
C GLY A 456 24.39 -37.30 -19.45
N TYR A 457 23.97 -37.93 -20.55
CA TYR A 457 22.93 -37.44 -21.47
C TYR A 457 21.53 -38.01 -21.16
N SER A 458 21.40 -38.86 -20.14
CA SER A 458 20.14 -39.52 -19.75
C SER A 458 19.46 -40.29 -20.90
N TYR A 459 20.24 -40.77 -21.88
CA TYR A 459 19.69 -41.61 -22.94
C TYR A 459 19.15 -42.91 -22.34
N GLY A 460 17.93 -43.26 -22.72
CA GLY A 460 17.35 -44.55 -22.32
C GLY A 460 18.17 -45.70 -22.89
N CYS A 461 18.23 -46.82 -22.18
CA CYS A 461 18.95 -48.02 -22.63
C CYS A 461 18.52 -48.45 -24.04
N LYS A 462 17.27 -48.17 -24.42
CA LYS A 462 16.70 -48.45 -25.75
C LYS A 462 17.36 -47.71 -26.92
N GLU A 463 18.10 -46.63 -26.66
CA GLU A 463 18.84 -45.90 -27.70
C GLU A 463 20.01 -46.71 -28.25
N CYS A 464 20.48 -47.72 -27.50
CA CYS A 464 21.57 -48.62 -27.88
C CYS A 464 21.16 -50.11 -27.87
N HIS A 465 20.20 -50.51 -27.02
CA HIS A 465 19.80 -51.90 -26.79
C HIS A 465 18.35 -52.19 -27.21
N TYR A 466 18.09 -53.37 -27.77
CA TYR A 466 16.84 -53.73 -28.47
C TYR A 466 15.53 -53.73 -27.63
N SER A 467 15.55 -53.66 -26.29
CA SER A 467 14.31 -53.70 -25.49
C SER A 467 14.35 -52.95 -24.15
N GLY A 468 15.23 -51.94 -24.01
CA GLY A 468 15.40 -51.25 -22.72
C GLY A 468 16.08 -52.13 -21.66
N ALA A 469 16.67 -53.25 -22.09
CA ALA A 469 17.32 -54.27 -21.29
C ALA A 469 16.44 -54.84 -20.16
N PRO A 470 15.49 -55.74 -20.45
CA PRO A 470 14.90 -56.60 -19.44
C PRO A 470 16.01 -57.24 -18.59
N SER A 471 15.75 -57.36 -17.29
CA SER A 471 16.64 -57.99 -16.28
C SER A 471 17.23 -59.31 -16.76
N ASP A 472 16.51 -60.02 -17.63
CA ASP A 472 16.82 -61.35 -18.11
C ASP A 472 17.97 -61.38 -19.13
N LEU A 473 18.23 -60.29 -19.86
CA LEU A 473 19.30 -60.23 -20.88
C LEU A 473 20.68 -59.98 -20.24
N HIS A 474 20.74 -59.14 -19.21
CA HIS A 474 21.97 -58.93 -18.43
C HIS A 474 22.37 -60.14 -17.58
N ARG A 475 21.45 -61.10 -17.41
CA ARG A 475 21.67 -62.34 -16.66
C ARG A 475 22.56 -63.34 -17.40
N ASN A 476 22.74 -63.19 -18.72
CA ASN A 476 23.45 -64.16 -19.58
C ASN A 476 24.91 -63.79 -19.90
N GLY A 477 25.46 -62.69 -19.37
CA GLY A 477 26.88 -62.34 -19.49
C GLY A 477 27.36 -61.83 -20.86
N SER A 478 26.48 -61.64 -21.86
CA SER A 478 26.82 -60.99 -23.13
C SER A 478 26.55 -59.48 -23.05
N PHE A 479 27.60 -58.68 -22.89
CA PHE A 479 27.51 -57.21 -22.85
C PHE A 479 27.56 -56.55 -24.25
N LYS A 480 27.59 -57.34 -25.33
CA LYS A 480 27.80 -56.87 -26.73
C LYS A 480 26.52 -56.64 -27.53
N ASP A 481 25.34 -56.68 -26.90
CA ASP A 481 24.04 -56.59 -27.58
C ASP A 481 23.65 -55.12 -27.88
N VAL A 482 24.50 -54.42 -28.63
CA VAL A 482 24.33 -53.02 -29.06
C VAL A 482 24.02 -52.99 -30.57
N PHE A 483 22.97 -52.25 -30.97
CA PHE A 483 22.53 -52.12 -32.38
C PHE A 483 22.25 -53.45 -33.11
N THR A 484 21.97 -54.53 -32.38
CA THR A 484 21.67 -55.87 -32.94
C THR A 484 20.32 -55.95 -33.65
N THR A 485 19.37 -55.08 -33.29
CA THR A 485 18.07 -54.93 -33.96
C THR A 485 17.56 -53.50 -33.78
N TYR A 486 16.97 -52.91 -34.83
CA TYR A 486 16.57 -51.50 -34.83
C TYR A 486 15.09 -51.31 -34.47
N THR A 487 14.80 -50.35 -33.60
CA THR A 487 13.42 -49.91 -33.32
C THR A 487 13.09 -48.61 -34.07
N SER A 488 11.80 -48.38 -34.32
CA SER A 488 11.34 -47.11 -34.91
C SER A 488 11.45 -45.99 -33.88
N GLY A 489 12.06 -44.86 -34.25
CA GLY A 489 12.20 -43.68 -33.39
C GLY A 489 13.49 -43.57 -32.57
N MET A 490 14.46 -44.48 -32.74
CA MET A 490 15.78 -44.34 -32.12
C MET A 490 16.47 -43.05 -32.57
N ILE A 491 16.96 -42.24 -31.62
CA ILE A 491 17.67 -40.99 -31.90
C ILE A 491 18.96 -41.29 -32.68
N ALA A 492 19.63 -42.39 -32.36
CA ALA A 492 20.83 -42.87 -33.06
C ALA A 492 20.65 -43.06 -34.58
N ARG A 493 19.40 -43.18 -35.06
CA ARG A 493 19.03 -43.39 -36.49
C ARG A 493 18.47 -42.14 -37.16
N LYS A 494 18.46 -40.98 -36.51
CA LYS A 494 17.88 -39.77 -37.09
C LYS A 494 18.55 -39.39 -38.41
N PHE A 495 17.74 -38.78 -39.28
CA PHE A 495 18.14 -38.28 -40.60
C PHE A 495 18.80 -39.33 -41.51
N GLY A 496 18.39 -40.60 -41.38
CA GLY A 496 18.86 -41.69 -42.22
C GLY A 496 20.14 -42.36 -41.74
N ALA A 497 20.59 -42.09 -40.51
CA ALA A 497 21.74 -42.76 -39.91
C ALA A 497 21.50 -44.28 -39.71
N ASN A 498 22.54 -45.08 -39.95
CA ASN A 498 22.52 -46.53 -39.80
C ASN A 498 23.59 -46.96 -38.78
N PRO A 499 23.33 -46.85 -37.47
CA PRO A 499 24.34 -47.03 -36.43
C PRO A 499 24.85 -48.47 -36.37
N GLN A 500 26.16 -48.63 -36.23
CA GLN A 500 26.82 -49.93 -36.14
C GLN A 500 27.80 -49.95 -34.96
N TYR A 501 27.89 -51.08 -34.27
CA TYR A 501 28.93 -51.37 -33.28
C TYR A 501 29.94 -52.34 -33.89
N ASN A 502 31.19 -51.89 -34.05
CA ASN A 502 32.24 -52.59 -34.77
C ASN A 502 33.04 -53.52 -33.85
N PRO A 503 33.63 -54.60 -34.38
CA PRO A 503 34.39 -55.58 -33.58
C PRO A 503 35.60 -55.01 -32.82
N ASP A 504 36.12 -53.85 -33.22
CA ASP A 504 37.22 -53.12 -32.58
C ASP A 504 36.77 -52.23 -31.40
N ASN A 505 35.50 -52.36 -30.99
CA ASN A 505 34.83 -51.54 -29.98
C ASN A 505 34.64 -50.08 -30.40
N THR A 506 34.48 -49.79 -31.70
CA THR A 506 34.08 -48.45 -32.19
C THR A 506 32.63 -48.44 -32.66
N CYS A 507 32.03 -47.25 -32.78
CA CYS A 507 30.66 -47.10 -33.30
C CYS A 507 30.65 -46.27 -34.57
N SER A 508 30.23 -46.79 -35.73
CA SER A 508 30.14 -46.02 -36.97
C SER A 508 28.71 -45.63 -37.33
N THR A 509 28.58 -44.58 -38.15
CA THR A 509 27.31 -44.14 -38.78
C THR A 509 26.17 -43.89 -37.77
N VAL A 510 26.52 -43.44 -36.56
CA VAL A 510 25.61 -43.06 -35.48
C VAL A 510 25.29 -41.57 -35.58
N TYR A 511 24.01 -41.19 -35.54
CA TYR A 511 23.59 -39.78 -35.59
C TYR A 511 24.27 -38.92 -34.50
N CYS A 512 24.34 -39.43 -33.27
CA CYS A 512 24.96 -38.73 -32.14
C CYS A 512 26.48 -38.52 -32.32
N HIS A 513 27.15 -39.28 -33.18
CA HIS A 513 28.58 -39.16 -33.51
C HIS A 513 28.76 -38.44 -34.86
N SER A 514 27.91 -37.44 -35.14
CA SER A 514 27.94 -36.62 -36.35
C SER A 514 27.93 -35.13 -36.01
N ASN A 515 28.03 -34.29 -37.03
CA ASN A 515 27.83 -32.84 -36.90
C ASN A 515 26.36 -32.41 -36.73
N GLY A 516 25.41 -33.35 -36.67
CA GLY A 516 23.99 -33.05 -36.50
C GLY A 516 23.33 -32.37 -37.71
N ALA A 517 24.01 -32.29 -38.86
CA ALA A 517 23.47 -31.74 -40.10
C ALA A 517 22.43 -32.67 -40.75
N VAL A 518 21.72 -32.14 -41.75
CA VAL A 518 20.78 -32.92 -42.58
C VAL A 518 21.23 -32.78 -44.04
N PRO A 519 21.83 -33.82 -44.65
CA PRO A 519 22.19 -35.13 -44.06
C PRO A 519 23.36 -35.06 -43.05
N PRO A 520 23.47 -36.02 -42.10
CA PRO A 520 24.56 -36.02 -41.10
C PRO A 520 25.94 -36.24 -41.72
N VAL A 521 26.94 -35.49 -41.25
CA VAL A 521 28.35 -35.76 -41.55
C VAL A 521 28.98 -36.39 -40.32
N TYR A 522 29.35 -37.66 -40.42
CA TYR A 522 29.88 -38.44 -39.30
C TYR A 522 31.30 -38.03 -38.94
N GLN A 523 31.59 -38.00 -37.65
CA GLN A 523 32.90 -37.68 -37.09
C GLN A 523 33.57 -38.97 -36.60
N THR A 524 34.91 -38.95 -36.49
CA THR A 524 35.67 -40.09 -35.98
C THR A 524 35.30 -40.34 -34.51
N PRO A 525 34.66 -41.47 -34.16
CA PRO A 525 34.17 -41.69 -32.80
C PRO A 525 35.28 -42.19 -31.87
N PRO A 526 35.20 -41.86 -30.56
CA PRO A 526 36.05 -42.49 -29.54
C PRO A 526 35.78 -44.00 -29.42
N ASN A 527 36.78 -44.73 -28.92
CA ASN A 527 36.63 -46.15 -28.59
C ASN A 527 35.60 -46.31 -27.46
N TRP A 528 34.83 -47.39 -27.44
CA TRP A 528 33.83 -47.70 -26.41
C TRP A 528 34.41 -47.67 -24.98
N PHE A 529 35.71 -47.93 -24.84
CA PHE A 529 36.44 -47.90 -23.59
C PHE A 529 37.43 -46.71 -23.48
N GLY A 530 37.40 -45.73 -24.39
CA GLY A 530 38.36 -44.61 -24.35
C GLY A 530 38.03 -43.39 -25.20
N GLY A 531 38.31 -42.21 -24.65
CA GLY A 531 38.19 -40.89 -25.32
C GLY A 531 37.16 -39.97 -24.64
N ASN A 532 37.45 -38.66 -24.61
CA ASN A 532 36.52 -37.63 -24.13
C ASN A 532 36.31 -36.57 -25.22
N ILE A 533 35.06 -36.16 -25.41
CA ILE A 533 34.71 -34.99 -26.21
C ILE A 533 34.58 -33.81 -25.25
N THR A 534 35.46 -32.81 -25.36
CA THR A 534 35.52 -31.67 -24.44
C THR A 534 35.15 -30.33 -25.06
N THR A 535 34.94 -30.29 -26.38
CA THR A 535 34.67 -29.06 -27.14
C THR A 535 33.64 -29.32 -28.25
N CYS A 536 32.88 -28.29 -28.64
CA CYS A 536 31.80 -28.41 -29.63
C CYS A 536 32.33 -28.74 -31.04
N ASP A 537 33.52 -28.25 -31.38
CA ASP A 537 34.23 -28.46 -32.66
C ASP A 537 34.63 -29.91 -32.92
N ALA A 538 34.67 -30.75 -31.88
CA ALA A 538 34.82 -32.19 -32.03
C ALA A 538 33.63 -32.84 -32.77
N CYS A 539 32.47 -32.17 -32.81
CA CYS A 539 31.29 -32.66 -33.52
C CYS A 539 30.87 -31.73 -34.68
N HIS A 540 30.74 -30.43 -34.43
CA HIS A 540 30.28 -29.42 -35.41
C HIS A 540 31.02 -28.09 -35.24
N GLU A 541 31.06 -27.23 -36.25
CA GLU A 541 31.73 -25.91 -36.15
C GLU A 541 31.35 -25.15 -34.87
N ALA A 542 32.35 -24.64 -34.15
CA ALA A 542 32.14 -23.93 -32.89
C ALA A 542 31.43 -22.58 -33.09
N SER A 543 31.56 -21.97 -34.27
CA SER A 543 30.88 -20.72 -34.66
C SER A 543 30.08 -20.97 -35.95
N PRO A 544 28.77 -21.23 -35.87
CA PRO A 544 27.96 -21.51 -37.05
C PRO A 544 27.98 -20.31 -38.00
N THR A 545 28.39 -20.52 -39.26
CA THR A 545 28.46 -19.46 -40.28
C THR A 545 27.14 -19.24 -41.04
N THR A 546 26.10 -19.99 -40.71
CA THR A 546 24.83 -20.00 -41.45
C THR A 546 23.84 -18.94 -40.95
N ASN A 547 23.01 -18.40 -41.86
CA ASN A 547 21.94 -17.43 -41.56
C ASN A 547 22.47 -16.15 -40.87
N ALA A 548 21.71 -15.58 -39.92
CA ALA A 548 22.08 -14.37 -39.18
C ALA A 548 23.11 -14.58 -38.04
N HIS A 549 23.69 -15.78 -37.87
CA HIS A 549 24.64 -16.04 -36.77
C HIS A 549 25.83 -15.09 -36.82
N ALA A 550 26.44 -14.87 -37.99
CA ALA A 550 27.61 -13.99 -38.15
C ALA A 550 27.40 -12.57 -37.61
N LYS A 551 26.15 -12.06 -37.62
CA LYS A 551 25.81 -10.73 -37.06
C LYS A 551 25.59 -10.73 -35.54
N HIS A 552 25.17 -11.85 -34.97
CA HIS A 552 24.85 -11.96 -33.55
C HIS A 552 26.06 -12.43 -32.73
N ILE A 553 26.79 -13.43 -33.21
CA ILE A 553 27.94 -14.01 -32.48
C ILE A 553 29.28 -13.39 -32.88
N GLY A 554 29.31 -12.60 -33.96
CA GLY A 554 30.48 -11.84 -34.41
C GLY A 554 30.62 -10.46 -33.77
N ALA A 555 31.80 -9.86 -33.93
CA ALA A 555 32.09 -8.52 -33.41
C ALA A 555 31.21 -7.43 -34.05
N PRO A 556 30.77 -6.41 -33.28
CA PRO A 556 31.10 -6.15 -31.87
C PRO A 556 30.15 -6.83 -30.85
N ASN A 557 29.13 -7.58 -31.31
CA ASN A 557 28.03 -8.04 -30.45
C ASN A 557 28.40 -9.23 -29.56
N ASN A 558 29.22 -10.16 -30.05
CA ASN A 558 29.80 -11.29 -29.30
C ASN A 558 28.80 -12.08 -28.42
N TYR A 559 27.55 -12.27 -28.87
CA TYR A 559 26.58 -13.04 -28.10
C TYR A 559 27.03 -14.51 -28.00
N SER A 560 26.94 -15.08 -26.80
CA SER A 560 27.19 -16.49 -26.53
C SER A 560 26.03 -17.37 -27.00
N CYS A 561 26.27 -18.67 -27.17
CA CYS A 561 25.23 -19.61 -27.59
C CYS A 561 24.04 -19.64 -26.62
N GLU A 562 24.30 -19.52 -25.31
CA GLU A 562 23.27 -19.45 -24.27
C GLU A 562 22.28 -18.30 -24.49
N ASN A 563 22.68 -17.18 -25.09
CA ASN A 563 21.79 -16.05 -25.30
C ASN A 563 20.53 -16.44 -26.11
N CYS A 564 20.67 -17.35 -27.09
CA CYS A 564 19.58 -17.82 -27.96
C CYS A 564 19.22 -19.30 -27.80
N HIS A 565 20.12 -20.11 -27.24
CA HIS A 565 19.95 -21.55 -27.02
C HIS A 565 19.99 -21.87 -25.52
N ALA A 566 19.34 -21.04 -24.69
CA ALA A 566 19.36 -21.12 -23.23
C ALA A 566 18.73 -22.39 -22.65
N ALA A 567 17.92 -23.07 -23.44
CA ALA A 567 17.44 -24.41 -23.13
C ALA A 567 18.56 -25.45 -23.20
N THR A 568 19.59 -25.22 -24.01
CA THR A 568 20.50 -26.26 -24.49
C THR A 568 21.97 -25.96 -24.17
N ALA A 569 22.37 -24.70 -24.03
CA ALA A 569 23.75 -24.28 -23.78
C ALA A 569 23.87 -23.35 -22.56
N THR A 570 25.02 -23.41 -21.90
CA THR A 570 25.51 -22.44 -20.91
C THR A 570 26.82 -21.85 -21.44
N GLY A 571 26.88 -20.52 -21.58
CA GLY A 571 27.91 -19.84 -22.35
C GLY A 571 28.01 -20.37 -23.79
N SER A 572 29.26 -20.56 -24.26
CA SER A 572 29.56 -21.04 -25.63
C SER A 572 30.22 -22.42 -25.69
N THR A 573 30.44 -23.07 -24.54
CA THR A 573 31.25 -24.31 -24.46
C THR A 573 30.59 -25.45 -23.68
N VAL A 574 29.48 -25.20 -22.99
CA VAL A 574 28.83 -26.20 -22.13
C VAL A 574 27.42 -26.49 -22.59
N ILE A 575 27.07 -27.77 -22.72
CA ILE A 575 25.69 -28.22 -22.97
C ILE A 575 24.95 -28.25 -21.62
N LYS A 576 23.89 -27.45 -21.51
CA LYS A 576 23.08 -27.29 -20.30
C LYS A 576 22.07 -28.42 -20.13
N ASP A 577 21.27 -28.68 -21.16
CA ASP A 577 20.26 -29.75 -21.17
C ASP A 577 20.61 -30.75 -22.25
N LYS A 578 21.24 -31.84 -21.80
CA LYS A 578 21.68 -32.93 -22.66
C LYS A 578 20.53 -33.78 -23.18
N THR A 579 19.29 -33.61 -22.68
CA THR A 579 18.11 -34.25 -23.27
C THR A 579 17.66 -33.55 -24.57
N LYS A 580 18.07 -32.29 -24.75
CA LYS A 580 17.79 -31.49 -25.95
C LYS A 580 18.94 -31.53 -26.96
N HIS A 581 20.16 -31.81 -26.52
CA HIS A 581 21.30 -31.97 -27.41
C HIS A 581 22.00 -33.31 -27.13
N ALA A 582 22.00 -34.29 -28.03
CA ALA A 582 21.67 -34.24 -29.46
C ALA A 582 20.39 -35.04 -29.81
N ASN A 583 19.21 -34.42 -29.68
CA ASN A 583 17.92 -35.08 -29.96
C ASN A 583 17.43 -34.91 -31.41
N GLY A 584 18.14 -34.17 -32.27
CA GLY A 584 17.74 -33.83 -33.65
C GLY A 584 16.77 -32.66 -33.81
N GLY A 585 16.39 -32.00 -32.72
CA GLY A 585 15.77 -30.68 -32.70
C GLY A 585 16.84 -29.59 -32.68
N LYS A 586 16.47 -28.39 -33.13
CA LYS A 586 17.26 -27.17 -32.97
C LYS A 586 16.43 -26.21 -32.14
N GLU A 587 16.61 -26.24 -30.82
CA GLU A 587 15.83 -25.41 -29.89
C GLU A 587 16.38 -23.99 -29.86
N VAL A 588 15.59 -23.02 -30.31
CA VAL A 588 15.85 -21.59 -30.07
C VAL A 588 14.98 -21.17 -28.91
N GLN A 589 15.62 -20.91 -27.76
CA GLN A 589 14.98 -20.40 -26.56
C GLN A 589 15.92 -19.36 -25.94
N PHE A 590 15.47 -18.11 -25.89
CA PHE A 590 16.27 -17.02 -25.34
C PHE A 590 16.50 -17.16 -23.82
N SER A 591 17.67 -16.73 -23.35
CA SER A 591 18.01 -16.78 -21.93
C SER A 591 17.40 -15.62 -21.18
N SER A 592 16.53 -15.90 -20.21
CA SER A 592 16.04 -14.89 -19.26
C SER A 592 17.09 -14.42 -18.26
N THR A 593 18.29 -15.02 -18.26
CA THR A 593 19.38 -14.70 -17.31
C THR A 593 20.57 -14.06 -18.00
N ALA A 594 21.01 -14.59 -19.16
CA ALA A 594 22.07 -14.00 -19.97
C ALA A 594 21.56 -12.83 -20.83
N LEU A 595 20.24 -12.74 -21.07
CA LEU A 595 19.54 -11.59 -21.65
C LEU A 595 18.30 -11.26 -20.78
N PRO A 596 18.48 -10.66 -19.59
CA PRO A 596 17.40 -10.47 -18.62
C PRO A 596 16.22 -9.61 -19.14
N PHE A 597 16.43 -8.91 -20.24
CA PHE A 597 15.46 -8.05 -20.91
C PHE A 597 14.65 -8.76 -22.03
N VAL A 598 14.96 -10.00 -22.43
CA VAL A 598 14.34 -10.70 -23.60
C VAL A 598 13.20 -11.65 -23.18
N ASN A 599 12.55 -11.42 -22.05
CA ASN A 599 11.66 -12.41 -21.41
C ASN A 599 10.35 -12.74 -22.17
N THR A 600 10.08 -12.06 -23.30
CA THR A 600 8.87 -12.20 -24.13
C THR A 600 9.14 -12.62 -25.58
N GLY A 601 10.41 -12.83 -25.96
CA GLY A 601 10.82 -13.12 -27.33
C GLY A 601 10.46 -14.53 -27.80
N SER A 602 9.90 -14.65 -29.01
CA SER A 602 9.63 -15.93 -29.65
C SER A 602 10.35 -16.06 -30.99
N PHE A 603 10.78 -17.29 -31.31
CA PHE A 603 11.33 -17.67 -32.60
C PHE A 603 10.43 -18.74 -33.22
N ALA A 604 9.79 -18.42 -34.34
CA ALA A 604 8.92 -19.35 -35.06
C ALA A 604 9.14 -19.20 -36.56
N SER A 605 9.27 -20.31 -37.30
CA SER A 605 9.39 -20.29 -38.77
C SER A 605 10.48 -19.33 -39.31
N ALA A 606 11.62 -19.24 -38.60
CA ALA A 606 12.72 -18.32 -38.89
C ALA A 606 12.42 -16.82 -38.71
N THR A 607 11.35 -16.44 -38.02
CA THR A 607 11.07 -15.04 -37.63
C THR A 607 11.25 -14.84 -36.13
N CYS A 608 11.85 -13.71 -35.77
CA CYS A 608 11.96 -13.26 -34.39
C CYS A 608 10.83 -12.25 -34.10
N SER A 609 10.03 -12.47 -33.07
CA SER A 609 8.98 -11.54 -32.66
C SER A 609 9.01 -11.31 -31.16
N ALA A 610 8.62 -10.11 -30.71
CA ALA A 610 8.63 -9.72 -29.30
C ALA A 610 10.01 -9.84 -28.60
N VAL A 611 11.11 -9.79 -29.36
CA VAL A 611 12.48 -9.85 -28.82
C VAL A 611 12.94 -8.44 -28.48
N TYR A 612 13.33 -8.16 -27.23
CA TYR A 612 13.76 -6.83 -26.79
C TYR A 612 14.92 -6.26 -27.62
N CYS A 613 15.88 -7.07 -28.06
CA CYS A 613 16.96 -6.62 -28.95
C CYS A 613 16.46 -6.09 -30.32
N HIS A 614 15.27 -6.54 -30.73
CA HIS A 614 14.56 -6.06 -31.91
C HIS A 614 13.41 -5.13 -31.53
N SER A 615 13.49 -4.50 -30.36
CA SER A 615 12.54 -3.50 -29.91
C SER A 615 13.15 -2.11 -29.95
N ASP A 616 12.28 -1.16 -29.74
CA ASP A 616 12.54 0.24 -29.55
C ASP A 616 12.94 0.55 -28.06
N GLY A 617 13.26 -0.48 -27.26
CA GLY A 617 13.54 -0.36 -25.83
C GLY A 617 12.34 0.08 -24.98
N ALA A 618 11.17 0.28 -25.59
CA ALA A 618 9.87 0.55 -24.96
C ALA A 618 8.83 -0.50 -25.40
N GLU A 619 9.30 -1.72 -25.70
CA GLU A 619 8.47 -2.87 -26.07
C GLU A 619 7.66 -2.69 -27.37
N THR A 620 8.07 -1.77 -28.25
CA THR A 620 7.60 -1.76 -29.66
C THR A 620 8.57 -2.59 -30.48
N TYR A 621 8.11 -3.71 -31.04
CA TYR A 621 8.97 -4.73 -31.64
C TYR A 621 8.96 -4.69 -33.18
N ALA A 622 10.14 -4.79 -33.78
CA ALA A 622 10.33 -5.19 -35.17
C ALA A 622 10.28 -6.73 -35.29
N THR A 623 9.89 -7.23 -36.46
CA THR A 623 9.78 -8.68 -36.74
C THR A 623 10.74 -9.12 -37.86
N PRO A 624 12.06 -9.07 -37.63
CA PRO A 624 13.03 -9.48 -38.63
C PRO A 624 13.03 -10.99 -38.88
N VAL A 625 13.47 -11.37 -40.08
CA VAL A 625 13.59 -12.75 -40.55
C VAL A 625 15.04 -13.21 -40.41
N TRP A 626 15.28 -14.27 -39.64
CA TRP A 626 16.60 -14.80 -39.30
C TRP A 626 17.42 -15.27 -40.51
N THR A 627 16.75 -15.66 -41.59
CA THR A 627 17.38 -16.04 -42.86
C THR A 627 17.64 -14.84 -43.79
N ASN A 628 17.22 -13.62 -43.43
CA ASN A 628 17.38 -12.41 -44.26
C ASN A 628 17.86 -11.20 -43.44
N SER A 629 19.15 -10.87 -43.56
CA SER A 629 19.82 -9.79 -42.82
C SER A 629 19.28 -8.38 -43.08
N SER A 630 18.60 -8.13 -44.20
CA SER A 630 18.10 -6.79 -44.56
C SER A 630 16.94 -6.33 -43.67
N THR A 631 16.30 -7.25 -42.96
CA THR A 631 15.12 -6.97 -42.12
C THR A 631 15.46 -6.36 -40.76
N GLY A 632 16.74 -6.23 -40.39
CA GLY A 632 17.22 -5.68 -39.12
C GLY A 632 18.06 -4.39 -39.22
N ALA A 633 17.85 -3.55 -40.25
CA ALA A 633 18.61 -2.31 -40.47
C ALA A 633 18.18 -1.13 -39.57
N CYS A 634 19.02 -0.10 -39.43
CA CYS A 634 18.70 1.12 -38.67
C CYS A 634 17.40 1.79 -39.17
N GLY A 635 16.54 2.26 -38.27
CA GLY A 635 15.22 2.85 -38.59
C GLY A 635 14.05 1.86 -38.59
N THR A 636 14.32 0.55 -38.54
CA THR A 636 13.29 -0.48 -38.36
C THR A 636 12.72 -0.53 -36.94
N CYS A 637 13.43 0.03 -35.95
CA CYS A 637 13.04 0.00 -34.54
C CYS A 637 12.48 1.34 -34.00
N HIS A 638 12.97 2.50 -34.45
CA HIS A 638 12.54 3.83 -33.96
C HIS A 638 12.26 4.84 -35.07
N ALA A 639 10.99 5.15 -35.31
CA ALA A 639 10.56 6.07 -36.37
C ALA A 639 10.27 7.52 -35.91
N THR A 640 10.36 7.89 -34.62
CA THR A 640 9.99 9.24 -34.12
C THR A 640 10.89 9.78 -32.98
N THR A 641 10.98 11.12 -32.83
CA THR A 641 11.69 11.84 -31.74
C THR A 641 10.85 12.06 -30.48
N THR A 642 9.57 11.68 -30.49
CA THR A 642 8.63 11.97 -29.40
C THR A 642 8.66 10.85 -28.36
N ARG A 643 9.25 11.12 -27.18
CA ARG A 643 9.34 10.16 -26.07
C ARG A 643 8.42 10.59 -24.91
N ALA A 644 7.60 9.67 -24.43
CA ALA A 644 6.59 9.95 -23.40
C ALA A 644 6.97 9.59 -21.96
N THR A 645 8.25 9.40 -21.68
CA THR A 645 8.75 8.94 -20.39
C THR A 645 9.36 10.07 -19.57
N ALA A 646 8.93 10.21 -18.30
CA ALA A 646 9.53 11.09 -17.29
C ALA A 646 9.88 12.49 -17.84
N ALA A 647 11.15 12.92 -17.73
CA ALA A 647 11.60 14.23 -18.19
C ALA A 647 11.49 14.44 -19.72
N HIS A 648 11.38 13.39 -20.53
CA HIS A 648 11.15 13.56 -21.98
C HIS A 648 9.77 14.16 -22.28
N GLN A 649 8.76 13.96 -21.42
CA GLN A 649 7.45 14.57 -21.63
C GLN A 649 7.51 16.11 -21.67
N PRO A 650 8.03 16.81 -20.64
CA PRO A 650 8.15 18.26 -20.70
C PRO A 650 9.21 18.78 -21.70
N HIS A 651 10.18 17.95 -22.11
CA HIS A 651 11.30 18.41 -22.96
C HIS A 651 11.17 18.04 -24.44
N LEU A 652 10.49 16.96 -24.81
CA LEU A 652 10.39 16.43 -26.17
C LEU A 652 8.94 16.19 -26.63
N SER A 653 7.95 16.30 -25.74
CA SER A 653 6.56 16.09 -26.13
C SER A 653 5.93 17.33 -26.75
N THR A 654 5.19 17.12 -27.83
CA THR A 654 4.27 18.10 -28.39
C THR A 654 2.92 18.15 -27.66
N SER A 655 2.58 17.10 -26.89
CA SER A 655 1.28 16.98 -26.20
C SER A 655 1.22 17.70 -24.87
N VAL A 656 2.36 18.11 -24.31
CA VAL A 656 2.43 18.78 -23.00
C VAL A 656 2.46 20.30 -23.21
N ALA A 657 1.62 21.02 -22.48
CA ALA A 657 1.48 22.48 -22.64
C ALA A 657 2.68 23.27 -22.10
N TYR A 658 3.50 22.67 -21.23
CA TYR A 658 4.62 23.31 -20.53
C TYR A 658 5.97 22.67 -20.87
N GLY A 659 7.07 23.39 -20.59
CA GLY A 659 8.45 22.93 -20.80
C GLY A 659 9.11 23.47 -22.09
N PRO A 660 10.40 23.19 -22.33
CA PRO A 660 11.19 23.83 -23.38
C PRO A 660 10.99 23.29 -24.81
N LYS A 661 10.38 22.11 -25.00
CA LYS A 661 9.99 21.55 -26.31
C LYS A 661 11.12 21.50 -27.38
N LEU A 662 12.15 20.70 -27.12
CA LEU A 662 13.34 20.49 -27.95
C LEU A 662 13.08 19.61 -29.20
N ASN A 663 11.85 19.15 -29.42
CA ASN A 663 11.46 18.27 -30.52
C ASN A 663 11.53 18.93 -31.91
N ASN A 664 11.79 20.24 -31.97
CA ASN A 664 12.01 20.98 -33.20
C ASN A 664 13.46 20.86 -33.72
N LEU A 665 14.34 20.10 -33.05
CA LEU A 665 15.73 19.83 -33.45
C LEU A 665 15.86 18.45 -34.16
N PRO A 666 16.88 18.23 -35.02
CA PRO A 666 17.19 16.91 -35.58
C PRO A 666 17.40 15.85 -34.49
N VAL A 667 16.99 14.59 -34.73
CA VAL A 667 16.98 13.49 -33.73
C VAL A 667 18.27 13.44 -32.91
N ALA A 668 19.42 13.40 -33.58
CA ALA A 668 20.72 13.34 -32.91
C ALA A 668 21.02 14.60 -32.08
N ALA A 669 20.66 15.80 -32.56
CA ALA A 669 20.91 17.05 -31.84
C ALA A 669 19.98 17.22 -30.61
N ALA A 670 18.72 16.80 -30.73
CA ALA A 670 17.76 16.78 -29.62
C ALA A 670 18.25 15.87 -28.49
N CYS A 671 18.71 14.66 -28.82
CA CYS A 671 19.23 13.71 -27.85
C CYS A 671 20.58 14.14 -27.28
N ASN A 672 21.47 14.70 -28.10
CA ASN A 672 22.81 15.17 -27.66
C ASN A 672 22.75 16.34 -26.68
N SER A 673 21.63 17.07 -26.63
CA SER A 673 21.38 18.10 -25.60
C SER A 673 21.36 17.51 -24.18
N CYS A 674 21.24 16.18 -24.04
CA CYS A 674 21.22 15.48 -22.76
C CYS A 674 22.10 14.22 -22.69
N HIS A 675 22.28 13.44 -23.78
CA HIS A 675 22.80 12.05 -23.73
C HIS A 675 24.19 11.81 -24.35
N GLY A 676 24.84 12.81 -24.96
CA GLY A 676 26.18 12.64 -25.58
C GLY A 676 26.21 11.73 -26.83
N PRO A 677 27.38 11.54 -27.49
CA PRO A 677 27.48 10.93 -28.83
C PRO A 677 27.67 9.39 -28.87
N ASP A 678 27.55 8.66 -27.77
CA ASP A 678 27.98 7.24 -27.67
C ASP A 678 26.86 6.22 -27.94
N TYR A 679 26.37 6.18 -29.19
CA TYR A 679 25.15 5.46 -29.59
C TYR A 679 25.34 4.00 -30.04
N THR A 680 26.56 3.45 -30.14
CA THR A 680 26.79 2.10 -30.71
C THR A 680 26.99 0.99 -29.67
N VAL A 681 27.47 1.31 -28.47
CA VAL A 681 27.76 0.31 -27.42
C VAL A 681 26.62 0.17 -26.41
N ASN A 682 25.85 1.24 -26.19
CA ASN A 682 24.91 1.32 -25.08
C ASN A 682 23.43 1.22 -25.48
N HIS A 683 23.10 1.17 -26.77
CA HIS A 683 21.70 1.24 -27.24
C HIS A 683 20.92 -0.09 -27.08
N ILE A 684 21.61 -1.24 -27.02
CA ILE A 684 21.00 -2.58 -26.97
C ILE A 684 21.36 -3.39 -25.71
N ASN A 685 21.97 -2.76 -24.70
CA ASN A 685 22.47 -3.44 -23.49
C ASN A 685 21.40 -3.67 -22.40
N GLY A 686 20.11 -3.48 -22.72
CA GLY A 686 19.03 -3.66 -21.75
C GLY A 686 18.91 -2.57 -20.69
N SER A 687 19.70 -1.50 -20.77
CA SER A 687 19.66 -0.39 -19.81
C SER A 687 19.47 0.94 -20.52
N VAL A 688 18.46 1.72 -20.10
CA VAL A 688 18.38 3.14 -20.45
C VAL A 688 19.48 3.83 -19.65
N GLN A 689 20.57 4.21 -20.31
CA GLN A 689 21.64 4.97 -19.68
C GLN A 689 21.10 6.36 -19.30
N LEU A 690 20.86 6.55 -18.01
CA LEU A 690 20.52 7.83 -17.42
C LEU A 690 21.75 8.73 -17.52
N VAL A 691 21.54 10.01 -17.82
CA VAL A 691 22.61 11.02 -17.75
C VAL A 691 23.26 10.92 -16.36
N ALA A 692 24.59 10.90 -16.28
CA ALA A 692 25.35 10.53 -15.08
C ALA A 692 25.01 11.36 -13.82
N ASP A 693 24.34 12.51 -13.98
CA ASP A 693 23.72 13.26 -12.89
C ASP A 693 22.23 12.92 -12.78
N THR A 694 21.83 12.21 -11.71
CA THR A 694 20.42 11.89 -11.43
C THR A 694 19.57 13.13 -11.08
N SER A 695 20.21 14.26 -10.82
CA SER A 695 19.58 15.54 -10.52
C SER A 695 19.72 16.49 -11.71
N CYS A 696 18.70 17.30 -11.98
CA CYS A 696 18.81 18.36 -12.99
C CYS A 696 19.48 19.64 -12.42
N THR A 697 20.06 19.55 -11.21
CA THR A 697 20.42 20.71 -10.37
C THR A 697 21.76 21.33 -10.73
N ALA A 698 22.70 20.57 -11.29
CA ALA A 698 24.01 21.11 -11.68
C ALA A 698 23.90 22.08 -12.87
N SER A 699 22.92 21.86 -13.76
CA SER A 699 22.84 22.55 -15.06
C SER A 699 21.68 23.54 -15.20
N CYS A 700 20.47 23.20 -14.76
CA CYS A 700 19.26 24.00 -15.11
C CYS A 700 18.32 24.33 -13.93
N HIS A 701 18.31 23.57 -12.83
CA HIS A 701 17.38 23.73 -11.70
C HIS A 701 18.09 23.81 -10.33
N LYS A 702 18.88 24.86 -10.11
CA LYS A 702 19.95 24.91 -9.08
C LYS A 702 19.54 24.78 -7.63
N ASN A 703 18.32 25.18 -7.26
CA ASN A 703 17.90 25.14 -5.85
C ASN A 703 17.34 23.78 -5.40
N GLY A 704 17.14 22.82 -6.31
CA GLY A 704 16.67 21.45 -5.97
C GLY A 704 15.29 21.34 -5.30
N LEU A 705 14.64 22.46 -4.98
CA LEU A 705 13.30 22.53 -4.40
C LEU A 705 12.29 21.93 -5.40
N GLY A 706 11.68 20.80 -5.02
CA GLY A 706 10.73 20.05 -5.86
C GLY A 706 11.24 18.72 -6.45
N THR A 707 12.36 18.16 -5.99
CA THR A 707 12.86 16.82 -6.39
C THR A 707 12.97 16.65 -7.92
N SER A 708 13.41 17.68 -8.63
CA SER A 708 13.55 17.66 -10.10
C SER A 708 14.67 16.70 -10.51
N THR A 709 14.24 15.48 -10.80
CA THR A 709 15.05 14.36 -11.26
C THR A 709 14.69 14.04 -12.70
N TRP A 710 15.63 13.50 -13.48
CA TRP A 710 15.35 13.04 -14.84
C TRP A 710 14.29 11.94 -14.90
N THR A 711 14.07 11.27 -13.76
CA THR A 711 13.10 10.20 -13.56
C THR A 711 11.69 10.69 -13.21
N SER A 712 11.50 12.00 -12.97
CA SER A 712 10.21 12.58 -12.61
C SER A 712 9.63 13.41 -13.76
N GLY A 713 8.39 13.13 -14.13
CA GLY A 713 7.61 14.01 -15.02
C GLY A 713 7.01 15.22 -14.30
N ILE A 714 7.38 15.46 -13.03
CA ILE A 714 6.80 16.51 -12.20
C ILE A 714 7.34 17.87 -12.64
N ARG A 715 6.40 18.79 -12.85
CA ARG A 715 6.69 20.19 -13.13
C ARG A 715 7.44 20.82 -11.95
N PRO A 716 8.64 21.39 -12.16
CA PRO A 716 9.38 22.10 -11.10
C PRO A 716 8.55 23.24 -10.50
N THR A 717 8.78 23.53 -9.21
CA THR A 717 8.15 24.67 -8.55
C THR A 717 8.75 25.98 -9.07
N CYS A 718 8.01 27.08 -8.99
CA CYS A 718 8.55 28.38 -9.42
C CYS A 718 9.77 28.77 -8.59
N GLU A 719 9.74 28.43 -7.30
CA GLU A 719 10.75 28.67 -6.28
C GLU A 719 12.07 27.96 -6.59
N SER A 720 12.05 26.85 -7.34
CA SER A 720 13.27 26.16 -7.77
C SER A 720 14.18 27.04 -8.64
N CYS A 721 13.57 28.04 -9.30
CA CYS A 721 14.27 28.99 -10.15
C CYS A 721 14.37 30.38 -9.50
N HIS A 722 13.33 30.80 -8.79
CA HIS A 722 13.15 32.19 -8.33
C HIS A 722 13.44 32.42 -6.84
N ALA A 723 13.86 31.42 -6.08
CA ALA A 723 14.23 31.59 -4.67
C ALA A 723 15.59 30.92 -4.40
N GLY A 724 16.30 31.35 -3.35
CA GLY A 724 17.57 30.77 -2.93
C GLY A 724 18.67 30.86 -4.00
N LEU A 725 19.25 29.72 -4.40
CA LEU A 725 20.20 29.67 -5.51
C LEU A 725 19.47 29.81 -6.85
N LEU A 726 19.53 31.01 -7.42
CA LEU A 726 18.86 31.35 -8.67
C LEU A 726 19.37 30.49 -9.84
N SER A 727 18.44 29.98 -10.63
CA SER A 727 18.77 29.17 -11.81
C SER A 727 19.26 30.05 -12.97
N VAL A 728 20.22 29.53 -13.74
CA VAL A 728 20.80 30.20 -14.92
C VAL A 728 20.53 29.33 -16.13
N ILE A 729 19.81 29.84 -17.12
CA ILE A 729 19.49 29.13 -18.36
C ILE A 729 19.98 29.99 -19.51
N ASP A 730 20.81 29.42 -20.40
CA ASP A 730 21.38 30.15 -21.54
C ASP A 730 22.06 31.48 -21.13
N GLY A 731 22.81 31.44 -20.01
CA GLY A 731 23.52 32.59 -19.45
C GLY A 731 22.65 33.66 -18.76
N LYS A 732 21.32 33.48 -18.66
CA LYS A 732 20.40 34.44 -18.02
C LYS A 732 19.98 33.96 -16.62
N THR A 733 20.17 34.80 -15.60
CA THR A 733 19.80 34.52 -14.20
C THR A 733 18.33 34.84 -13.94
N ALA A 734 17.60 33.92 -13.31
CA ALA A 734 16.22 34.13 -12.90
C ALA A 734 16.09 35.24 -11.83
N PRO A 735 15.04 36.09 -11.85
CA PRO A 735 14.84 37.12 -10.83
C PRO A 735 14.44 36.51 -9.48
N ASP A 736 14.95 37.09 -8.39
CA ASP A 736 14.63 36.65 -7.02
C ASP A 736 13.22 37.08 -6.59
N LYS A 737 12.51 36.13 -5.99
CA LYS A 737 11.14 36.17 -5.47
C LYS A 737 11.03 35.48 -4.11
N GLY A 738 12.15 35.17 -3.45
CA GLY A 738 12.20 34.43 -2.19
C GLY A 738 11.48 35.10 -1.00
N LEU A 739 11.21 36.39 -1.09
CA LEU A 739 10.48 37.14 -0.06
C LEU A 739 8.95 37.01 -0.13
N PHE A 740 8.40 36.36 -1.17
CA PHE A 740 6.96 36.33 -1.42
C PHE A 740 6.15 35.78 -0.23
N GLN A 741 6.63 34.70 0.38
CA GLN A 741 5.95 34.02 1.49
C GLN A 741 6.18 34.71 2.85
N THR A 742 7.16 35.61 2.98
CA THR A 742 7.55 36.20 4.27
C THR A 742 7.22 37.69 4.37
N LEU A 743 7.36 38.42 3.27
CA LEU A 743 7.21 39.88 3.18
C LEU A 743 6.35 40.34 1.99
N GLY A 744 5.92 39.42 1.11
CA GLY A 744 5.04 39.69 -0.03
C GLY A 744 3.57 39.27 0.18
N HIS A 745 2.80 39.21 -0.92
CA HIS A 745 1.38 38.83 -0.88
C HIS A 745 1.11 37.35 -0.57
N GLY A 746 2.13 36.50 -0.57
CA GLY A 746 2.03 35.10 -0.13
C GLY A 746 2.19 34.92 1.38
N LYS A 747 2.38 36.01 2.13
CA LYS A 747 2.56 35.96 3.58
C LYS A 747 1.25 35.61 4.29
N ASN A 748 1.26 34.49 4.99
CA ASN A 748 0.21 34.13 5.94
C ASN A 748 0.53 34.78 7.31
N SER A 749 -0.30 35.74 7.76
CA SER A 749 -0.09 36.47 9.01
C SER A 749 -1.24 36.22 9.98
N SER A 750 -1.00 35.39 11.01
CA SER A 750 -1.97 35.09 12.06
C SER A 750 -2.33 36.29 12.95
N SER A 751 -1.53 37.36 12.94
CA SER A 751 -1.69 38.52 13.83
C SER A 751 -2.73 39.55 13.38
N THR A 752 -3.32 39.42 12.19
CA THR A 752 -4.26 40.41 11.63
C THR A 752 -5.63 39.83 11.26
N SER A 753 -5.91 38.57 11.57
CA SER A 753 -7.15 37.85 11.22
C SER A 753 -7.53 37.86 9.73
N VAL A 754 -6.60 38.22 8.84
CA VAL A 754 -6.79 38.19 7.39
C VAL A 754 -5.78 37.21 6.80
N VAL A 755 -6.31 36.09 6.31
CA VAL A 755 -5.54 35.01 5.68
C VAL A 755 -5.36 35.36 4.20
N MET A 756 -4.22 35.94 3.84
CA MET A 756 -3.84 36.16 2.44
C MET A 756 -3.12 34.90 1.94
N ASN A 757 -3.86 33.88 1.49
CA ASN A 757 -3.30 32.62 0.98
C ASN A 757 -3.07 32.66 -0.55
N TYR A 758 -2.45 33.72 -1.06
CA TYR A 758 -2.11 33.76 -2.48
C TYR A 758 -0.89 32.90 -2.77
N VAL A 759 -0.98 32.10 -3.83
CA VAL A 759 0.12 31.30 -4.37
C VAL A 759 0.53 31.85 -5.74
N CYS A 760 1.67 31.44 -6.28
CA CYS A 760 2.16 31.97 -7.58
C CYS A 760 1.10 31.84 -8.68
N THR A 761 0.37 30.72 -8.71
CA THR A 761 -0.68 30.46 -9.71
C THR A 761 -1.95 31.27 -9.52
N SER A 762 -2.12 31.95 -8.38
CA SER A 762 -3.20 32.93 -8.18
C SER A 762 -3.06 34.14 -9.10
N CYS A 763 -1.84 34.43 -9.56
CA CYS A 763 -1.54 35.58 -10.42
C CYS A 763 -0.88 35.20 -11.75
N HIS A 764 -0.18 34.06 -11.81
CA HIS A 764 0.57 33.63 -12.98
C HIS A 764 0.00 32.35 -13.61
N ASP A 765 -0.12 32.32 -14.93
CA ASP A 765 -0.38 31.15 -15.74
C ASP A 765 0.87 30.26 -15.77
N SER A 766 0.64 29.06 -15.26
CA SER A 766 1.64 28.03 -15.14
C SER A 766 2.07 27.46 -16.51
N ASN A 767 1.21 27.54 -17.54
CA ASN A 767 1.46 27.00 -18.88
C ASN A 767 1.97 28.03 -19.89
N ALA A 768 1.92 29.32 -19.56
CA ALA A 768 2.42 30.38 -20.43
C ALA A 768 3.95 30.31 -20.61
N ALA A 769 4.41 30.75 -21.78
CA ALA A 769 5.82 30.78 -22.15
C ALA A 769 6.63 31.69 -21.20
N HIS A 770 7.82 31.24 -20.77
CA HIS A 770 8.56 31.86 -19.67
C HIS A 770 10.05 32.15 -19.95
N ILE A 771 10.70 31.42 -20.87
CA ILE A 771 12.17 31.45 -21.04
C ILE A 771 12.60 32.17 -22.35
N ASN A 772 11.68 32.85 -23.04
CA ASN A 772 12.00 33.60 -24.26
C ASN A 772 12.17 35.12 -23.96
N PRO A 773 13.27 35.78 -24.37
CA PRO A 773 13.44 37.23 -24.20
C PRO A 773 12.58 38.04 -25.21
N PRO A 774 12.28 39.35 -25.00
CA PRO A 774 12.58 40.22 -23.86
C PRO A 774 11.38 41.15 -23.50
N VAL A 775 10.28 40.66 -22.93
CA VAL A 775 9.22 41.57 -22.45
C VAL A 775 8.61 41.00 -21.17
N ARG A 776 8.28 41.91 -20.23
CA ARG A 776 7.49 41.73 -19.00
C ARG A 776 6.81 40.37 -18.91
N ASP A 777 6.95 39.71 -17.76
CA ASP A 777 6.34 38.41 -17.45
C ASP A 777 4.94 38.25 -18.07
N GLY A 778 4.88 37.63 -19.26
CA GLY A 778 3.67 37.46 -20.05
C GLY A 778 2.75 36.39 -19.48
N ARG A 779 3.08 35.91 -18.28
CA ARG A 779 2.35 34.86 -17.59
C ARG A 779 1.29 35.41 -16.67
N LEU A 780 1.06 36.71 -16.56
CA LEU A 780 -0.08 37.18 -15.76
C LEU A 780 -1.38 36.57 -16.29
N GLN A 781 -2.24 36.09 -15.39
CA GLN A 781 -3.56 35.58 -15.73
C GLN A 781 -4.33 36.65 -16.52
N SER A 782 -5.12 36.25 -17.50
CA SER A 782 -5.77 37.17 -18.46
C SER A 782 -6.69 38.21 -17.81
N ASN A 783 -7.25 37.90 -16.63
CA ASN A 783 -8.06 38.81 -15.83
C ASN A 783 -7.25 39.92 -15.12
N LEU A 784 -5.92 39.89 -15.20
CA LEU A 784 -5.01 40.85 -14.57
C LEU A 784 -4.32 41.79 -15.58
N THR A 785 -4.54 41.61 -16.89
CA THR A 785 -3.70 42.22 -17.96
C THR A 785 -4.37 43.27 -18.85
N SER A 786 -5.43 43.96 -18.40
CA SER A 786 -6.30 44.75 -19.31
C SER A 786 -6.33 46.28 -19.13
N SER A 787 -6.07 46.83 -17.93
CA SER A 787 -6.16 48.28 -17.68
C SER A 787 -5.08 48.79 -16.69
N PHE A 788 -4.93 50.11 -16.57
CA PHE A 788 -3.93 50.73 -15.70
C PHE A 788 -4.14 50.31 -14.23
N ASN A 789 -3.13 49.68 -13.62
CA ASN A 789 -3.19 49.04 -12.30
C ASN A 789 -4.28 47.94 -12.15
N ALA A 790 -4.78 47.37 -13.26
CA ALA A 790 -5.78 46.29 -13.24
C ALA A 790 -5.40 45.14 -12.32
N GLN A 791 -4.12 44.75 -12.34
CA GLN A 791 -3.59 43.67 -11.52
C GLN A 791 -3.73 43.92 -10.01
N CYS A 792 -3.67 45.19 -9.59
CA CYS A 792 -3.82 45.59 -8.19
C CYS A 792 -5.30 45.75 -7.85
N ASN A 793 -6.04 46.45 -8.70
CA ASN A 793 -7.44 46.81 -8.49
C ASN A 793 -8.35 45.58 -8.47
N TYR A 794 -7.98 44.51 -9.18
CA TYR A 794 -8.72 43.24 -9.19
C TYR A 794 -8.97 42.67 -7.78
N CYS A 795 -8.04 42.89 -6.85
CA CYS A 795 -8.16 42.49 -5.45
C CYS A 795 -8.47 43.67 -4.53
N HIS A 796 -7.76 44.79 -4.69
CA HIS A 796 -7.84 45.91 -3.74
C HIS A 796 -9.12 46.75 -3.83
N ASN A 797 -9.96 46.56 -4.85
CA ASN A 797 -11.28 47.20 -4.94
C ASN A 797 -12.44 46.23 -4.65
N ASP A 798 -12.11 45.03 -4.16
CA ASP A 798 -13.08 43.97 -3.87
C ASP A 798 -12.99 43.59 -2.39
N SER A 799 -14.00 43.99 -1.62
CA SER A 799 -14.06 43.76 -0.17
C SER A 799 -14.20 42.27 0.21
N LEU A 800 -14.53 41.41 -0.75
CA LEU A 800 -14.54 39.95 -0.57
C LEU A 800 -13.13 39.36 -0.71
N LYS A 801 -12.24 40.00 -1.47
CA LYS A 801 -10.84 39.56 -1.65
C LYS A 801 -9.89 40.20 -0.66
N VAL A 802 -10.14 41.46 -0.27
CA VAL A 802 -9.37 42.17 0.75
C VAL A 802 -10.32 42.65 1.84
N THR A 803 -10.32 42.01 3.00
CA THR A 803 -11.24 42.34 4.10
C THR A 803 -10.72 43.45 5.03
N THR A 804 -9.44 43.83 4.90
CA THR A 804 -8.84 44.91 5.68
C THR A 804 -9.23 46.27 5.08
N LEU A 805 -10.11 47.01 5.76
CA LEU A 805 -10.61 48.32 5.32
C LEU A 805 -9.50 49.32 4.96
N SER A 806 -8.38 49.33 5.69
CA SER A 806 -7.24 50.22 5.43
C SER A 806 -6.40 49.86 4.20
N LYS A 807 -6.75 48.77 3.50
CA LYS A 807 -6.10 48.25 2.29
C LYS A 807 -7.04 48.13 1.11
N LEU A 808 -8.29 48.56 1.27
CA LEU A 808 -9.30 48.62 0.21
C LEU A 808 -9.33 50.00 -0.44
N ASN A 809 -9.68 50.03 -1.72
CA ASN A 809 -9.90 51.24 -2.52
C ASN A 809 -8.73 52.24 -2.40
N LEU A 810 -7.50 51.72 -2.48
CA LEU A 810 -6.30 52.53 -2.26
C LEU A 810 -6.06 53.48 -3.44
N PRO A 811 -5.96 54.80 -3.21
CA PRO A 811 -5.66 55.73 -4.28
C PRO A 811 -4.18 55.64 -4.68
N SER A 812 -3.90 55.92 -5.95
CA SER A 812 -2.55 56.16 -6.44
C SER A 812 -2.04 57.55 -6.00
N HIS A 813 -0.72 57.72 -5.99
CA HIS A 813 -0.09 59.04 -5.87
C HIS A 813 0.13 59.68 -7.26
N VAL A 814 0.25 61.00 -7.32
CA VAL A 814 0.53 61.76 -8.55
C VAL A 814 1.99 62.19 -8.61
N LEU A 815 2.58 62.22 -9.80
CA LEU A 815 3.99 62.59 -9.98
C LEU A 815 4.20 64.10 -10.16
N ASP A 816 3.19 64.83 -10.66
CA ASP A 816 3.31 66.24 -11.02
C ASP A 816 2.38 67.15 -10.22
N LYS A 817 2.91 68.28 -9.75
CA LYS A 817 2.19 69.26 -8.92
C LYS A 817 1.09 70.03 -9.68
N ASN A 818 1.09 70.02 -11.02
CA ASN A 818 0.15 70.79 -11.88
C ASN A 818 -0.13 70.17 -13.28
N ALA A 819 0.36 68.97 -13.60
CA ALA A 819 0.03 68.32 -14.88
C ALA A 819 -1.33 67.60 -14.81
N SER A 820 -1.94 67.29 -15.96
CA SER A 820 -3.13 66.41 -16.01
C SER A 820 -2.86 65.16 -15.16
N PRO A 821 -3.76 64.77 -14.23
CA PRO A 821 -3.43 63.85 -13.15
C PRO A 821 -3.18 62.43 -13.67
N THR A 822 -1.95 62.18 -14.09
CA THR A 822 -1.49 60.85 -14.43
C THR A 822 -1.11 60.16 -13.12
N ALA A 823 -2.05 59.38 -12.62
CA ALA A 823 -1.85 58.45 -11.52
C ALA A 823 -0.58 57.61 -11.73
N SER A 824 0.18 57.39 -10.66
CA SER A 824 1.35 56.49 -10.70
C SER A 824 0.91 55.03 -10.68
N SER A 825 1.69 54.15 -11.32
CA SER A 825 1.45 52.71 -11.16
C SER A 825 1.81 52.28 -9.75
N CYS A 826 0.97 51.46 -9.10
CA CYS A 826 1.27 50.92 -7.76
C CYS A 826 2.62 50.18 -7.75
N SER A 827 2.96 49.52 -8.86
CA SER A 827 4.19 48.74 -9.03
C SER A 827 5.48 49.57 -9.06
N LEU A 828 5.36 50.90 -9.22
CA LEU A 828 6.50 51.82 -9.10
C LEU A 828 7.04 51.85 -7.66
N CYS A 829 6.13 51.82 -6.69
CA CYS A 829 6.47 51.92 -5.27
C CYS A 829 6.41 50.58 -4.56
N HIS A 830 5.61 49.63 -5.05
CA HIS A 830 5.42 48.32 -4.42
C HIS A 830 5.98 47.16 -5.25
N ASP A 831 6.64 46.21 -4.58
CA ASP A 831 6.90 44.88 -5.13
C ASP A 831 5.97 43.87 -4.46
N LEU A 832 5.00 43.37 -5.23
CA LEU A 832 4.02 42.40 -4.79
C LEU A 832 4.63 41.05 -4.34
N HIS A 833 5.91 40.80 -4.66
CA HIS A 833 6.69 39.65 -4.17
C HIS A 833 7.42 39.92 -2.85
N GLY A 834 7.26 41.11 -2.27
CA GLY A 834 7.98 41.52 -1.07
C GLY A 834 9.32 42.17 -1.37
N SER A 835 9.80 42.88 -0.36
CA SER A 835 11.07 43.61 -0.34
C SER A 835 11.59 43.64 1.09
N SER A 836 12.78 44.19 1.31
CA SER A 836 13.30 44.34 2.67
C SER A 836 12.49 45.37 3.49
N ASN A 837 11.71 46.24 2.84
CA ASN A 837 10.93 47.30 3.48
C ASN A 837 9.51 46.87 3.87
N ARG A 838 8.92 47.57 4.84
CA ARG A 838 7.54 47.30 5.26
C ARG A 838 6.56 47.65 4.15
N SER A 839 5.42 46.98 4.18
CA SER A 839 4.32 47.21 3.22
C SER A 839 4.74 47.01 1.77
N MET A 840 5.69 46.10 1.51
CA MET A 840 6.14 45.75 0.15
C MET A 840 6.73 46.92 -0.64
N ILE A 841 7.18 47.98 0.02
CA ILE A 841 7.77 49.14 -0.65
C ILE A 841 9.10 48.73 -1.29
N ARG A 842 9.34 49.03 -2.57
CA ARG A 842 10.57 48.59 -3.25
C ARG A 842 11.81 49.07 -2.51
N ASP A 843 12.87 48.26 -2.52
CA ASP A 843 14.16 48.65 -1.98
C ASP A 843 14.84 49.74 -2.82
N ILE A 844 14.47 49.82 -4.11
CA ILE A 844 14.94 50.83 -5.05
C ILE A 844 13.73 51.47 -5.74
N ILE A 845 13.62 52.79 -5.62
CA ILE A 845 12.61 53.62 -6.31
C ILE A 845 13.36 54.69 -7.10
N ASN A 846 13.07 54.82 -8.39
CA ASN A 846 13.74 55.76 -9.30
C ASN A 846 15.29 55.69 -9.25
N GLY A 847 15.83 54.48 -9.13
CA GLY A 847 17.28 54.24 -9.04
C GLY A 847 17.92 54.56 -7.69
N GLN A 848 17.14 55.03 -6.70
CA GLN A 848 17.62 55.35 -5.36
C GLN A 848 17.18 54.31 -4.34
N SER A 849 18.08 53.96 -3.42
CA SER A 849 17.77 53.04 -2.31
C SER A 849 16.85 53.71 -1.29
N VAL A 850 15.78 53.02 -0.90
CA VAL A 850 14.81 53.47 0.10
C VAL A 850 14.84 52.52 1.29
N SER A 851 14.80 53.08 2.51
CA SER A 851 14.69 52.30 3.75
C SER A 851 13.44 52.73 4.52
N PHE A 852 12.47 51.82 4.65
CA PHE A 852 11.24 52.06 5.39
C PHE A 852 10.93 50.90 6.33
N LYS A 853 11.43 51.01 7.57
CA LYS A 853 11.33 49.96 8.60
C LYS A 853 10.29 50.25 9.70
N ASN A 854 9.82 51.49 9.84
CA ASN A 854 8.75 51.89 10.76
C ASN A 854 8.11 53.21 10.29
N SER A 855 6.97 53.59 10.87
CA SER A 855 6.23 54.82 10.52
C SER A 855 6.91 56.13 10.96
N THR A 856 8.04 56.04 11.68
CA THR A 856 8.85 57.19 12.11
C THR A 856 10.05 57.43 11.19
N CYS A 857 10.50 56.44 10.41
CA CYS A 857 11.64 56.51 9.49
C CYS A 857 11.26 56.96 8.06
N VAL A 858 10.30 57.87 7.91
CA VAL A 858 9.95 58.45 6.59
C VAL A 858 11.04 59.42 6.09
N THR A 859 11.88 59.92 7.00
CA THR A 859 12.98 60.83 6.71
C THR A 859 14.32 60.09 6.87
N THR A 860 15.17 60.10 5.85
CA THR A 860 16.54 59.55 5.92
C THR A 860 17.56 60.68 5.81
N SER A 861 18.77 60.40 6.30
CA SER A 861 19.98 61.18 6.06
C SER A 861 20.38 61.22 4.57
N LEU A 862 21.25 62.16 4.21
CA LEU A 862 21.85 62.32 2.89
C LEU A 862 22.38 60.98 2.37
N ASN A 863 22.06 60.63 1.13
CA ASN A 863 22.71 59.53 0.44
C ASN A 863 24.14 59.94 0.01
N ALA A 864 24.91 58.99 -0.55
CA ALA A 864 26.29 59.21 -0.98
C ALA A 864 26.48 60.34 -2.01
N ASN A 865 25.40 60.81 -2.65
CA ASN A 865 25.41 61.87 -3.65
C ASN A 865 24.94 63.23 -3.10
N GLY A 866 24.80 63.37 -1.77
CA GLY A 866 24.43 64.64 -1.14
C GLY A 866 22.96 65.03 -1.30
N VAL A 867 22.07 64.06 -1.55
CA VAL A 867 20.62 64.27 -1.73
C VAL A 867 19.86 63.50 -0.65
N TYR A 868 18.75 64.06 -0.13
CA TYR A 868 17.90 63.35 0.84
C TYR A 868 17.14 62.21 0.14
N ALA A 869 17.26 60.98 0.65
CA ALA A 869 16.73 59.74 0.04
C ALA A 869 15.57 59.07 0.83
N GLY A 870 14.84 59.88 1.61
CA GLY A 870 13.66 59.38 2.32
C GLY A 870 12.56 58.95 1.35
N LEU A 871 11.61 58.13 1.83
CA LEU A 871 10.52 57.56 1.02
C LEU A 871 9.79 58.60 0.16
N CYS A 872 9.66 59.83 0.66
CA CYS A 872 8.99 60.94 -0.01
C CYS A 872 9.97 61.73 -0.90
N GLN A 873 11.20 61.92 -0.44
CA GLN A 873 12.25 62.72 -1.08
C GLN A 873 12.80 62.06 -2.36
N VAL A 874 12.71 60.73 -2.52
CA VAL A 874 13.10 60.06 -3.78
C VAL A 874 12.29 60.54 -4.99
N CYS A 875 11.13 61.16 -4.76
CA CYS A 875 10.27 61.73 -5.81
C CYS A 875 10.04 63.24 -5.64
N HIS A 876 9.89 63.77 -4.41
CA HIS A 876 9.49 65.16 -4.21
C HIS A 876 10.65 66.16 -4.35
N THR A 877 10.57 66.98 -5.40
CA THR A 877 11.52 68.06 -5.72
C THR A 877 10.93 69.47 -5.57
N LEU A 878 9.60 69.62 -5.64
CA LEU A 878 8.89 70.91 -5.70
C LEU A 878 7.84 71.12 -4.58
N THR A 879 7.83 70.27 -3.55
CA THR A 879 6.96 70.41 -2.37
C THR A 879 7.46 71.51 -1.43
N ARG A 880 6.56 72.03 -0.57
CA ARG A 880 6.90 73.09 0.40
C ARG A 880 7.83 72.59 1.52
N PHE A 881 7.66 71.32 1.91
CA PHE A 881 8.44 70.63 2.93
C PHE A 881 8.85 69.24 2.39
N TYR A 882 9.96 68.71 2.92
CA TYR A 882 10.55 67.42 2.58
C TYR A 882 10.92 67.26 1.11
N LYS A 883 11.58 68.28 0.56
CA LYS A 883 12.19 68.22 -0.78
C LYS A 883 13.58 67.61 -0.71
N ASN A 884 14.01 66.95 -1.79
CA ASN A 884 15.27 66.23 -1.85
C ASN A 884 16.54 67.11 -1.73
N SER A 885 16.40 68.45 -1.77
CA SER A 885 17.48 69.42 -1.82
C SER A 885 17.72 70.24 -0.54
N VAL A 886 16.89 70.13 0.50
CA VAL A 886 16.99 70.99 1.72
C VAL A 886 16.74 70.19 3.02
N ALA A 887 17.51 70.51 4.08
CA ALA A 887 17.29 69.99 5.43
C ALA A 887 16.04 70.64 6.07
N GLU A 888 15.10 69.85 6.54
CA GLU A 888 13.84 70.35 7.12
C GLU A 888 13.92 70.50 8.64
N GLY A 889 13.50 71.65 9.19
CA GLY A 889 13.51 71.92 10.64
C GLY A 889 12.20 72.49 11.21
N SER A 890 11.21 72.78 10.35
CA SER A 890 9.99 73.53 10.73
C SER A 890 8.71 72.69 10.65
N HIS A 891 8.84 71.37 10.48
CA HIS A 891 7.72 70.43 10.33
C HIS A 891 8.05 69.12 11.08
N TYR A 892 7.04 68.40 11.56
CA TYR A 892 7.21 67.12 12.28
C TYR A 892 8.06 66.13 11.48
N THR A 893 9.13 65.61 12.08
CA THR A 893 10.13 64.70 11.49
C THR A 893 9.77 63.22 11.59
N THR A 894 8.75 62.89 12.37
CA THR A 894 8.23 61.53 12.56
C THR A 894 6.70 61.56 12.60
N GLY A 895 6.04 60.42 12.39
CA GLY A 895 4.58 60.33 12.49
C GLY A 895 3.82 60.91 11.28
N CYS A 896 4.50 61.16 10.15
CA CYS A 896 3.92 61.85 8.99
C CYS A 896 2.56 61.30 8.54
N LEU A 897 2.34 59.99 8.64
CA LEU A 897 1.11 59.32 8.23
C LEU A 897 -0.12 59.63 9.11
N SER A 898 0.03 60.30 10.25
CA SER A 898 -1.12 60.81 11.02
C SER A 898 -1.80 61.98 10.30
N CYS A 899 -1.02 62.78 9.57
CA CYS A 899 -1.47 63.97 8.84
C CYS A 899 -1.53 63.70 7.33
N HIS A 900 -0.61 62.89 6.79
CA HIS A 900 -0.49 62.51 5.37
C HIS A 900 -0.91 61.06 5.16
N LYS A 901 -2.21 60.80 5.14
CA LYS A 901 -2.74 59.43 5.09
C LYS A 901 -2.69 58.86 3.68
N HIS A 902 -2.45 57.55 3.57
CA HIS A 902 -2.53 56.84 2.30
C HIS A 902 -4.00 56.75 1.79
N THR A 903 -4.97 56.73 2.71
CA THR A 903 -6.41 56.81 2.45
C THR A 903 -7.08 57.56 3.61
N ASP A 904 -8.13 58.32 3.34
CA ASP A 904 -8.92 59.08 4.33
C ASP A 904 -10.34 58.49 4.54
N ASN A 905 -10.59 57.26 4.07
CA ASN A 905 -11.90 56.63 4.01
C ASN A 905 -12.51 56.23 5.37
N THR A 906 -12.76 57.17 6.28
CA THR A 906 -13.33 56.86 7.60
C THR A 906 -14.71 56.18 7.55
N ASN A 907 -15.41 56.17 6.41
CA ASN A 907 -16.78 55.63 6.26
C ASN A 907 -17.04 54.72 5.03
N GLY A 908 -16.02 54.11 4.42
CA GLY A 908 -16.25 53.10 3.35
C GLY A 908 -16.95 53.59 2.07
N GLN A 909 -16.99 54.91 1.83
CA GLN A 909 -17.43 55.47 0.55
C GLN A 909 -16.39 55.16 -0.55
N PRO A 910 -16.80 55.01 -1.83
CA PRO A 910 -15.86 54.92 -2.94
C PRO A 910 -15.00 56.19 -2.96
N ALA A 911 -13.70 56.06 -3.22
CA ALA A 911 -12.86 57.23 -3.50
C ALA A 911 -13.48 57.95 -4.71
N ASP A 912 -14.07 59.12 -4.48
CA ASP A 912 -14.39 60.03 -5.56
C ASP A 912 -13.07 60.43 -6.26
N ALA A 913 -13.15 60.68 -7.56
CA ALA A 913 -12.01 60.80 -8.48
C ALA A 913 -11.03 61.98 -8.20
N ALA A 914 -11.12 62.62 -7.03
CA ALA A 914 -10.35 63.81 -6.65
C ALA A 914 -9.35 63.59 -5.50
N PHE A 915 -9.23 62.38 -4.95
CA PHE A 915 -8.33 62.10 -3.82
C PHE A 915 -7.11 61.25 -4.22
N TYR A 916 -5.92 61.81 -3.97
CA TYR A 916 -4.62 61.14 -4.16
C TYR A 916 -4.04 60.73 -2.80
N ALA A 917 -3.30 59.63 -2.77
CA ALA A 917 -2.61 59.19 -1.56
C ALA A 917 -1.67 60.29 -1.01
N PHE A 918 -1.61 60.42 0.32
CA PHE A 918 -0.72 61.29 1.09
C PHE A 918 -1.00 62.80 1.04
N LYS A 919 -2.15 63.21 0.46
CA LYS A 919 -2.69 64.56 0.64
C LYS A 919 -3.03 64.80 2.12
N PRO A 920 -2.66 65.96 2.73
CA PRO A 920 -3.02 66.23 4.12
C PRO A 920 -4.55 66.38 4.28
N THR A 921 -5.14 65.70 5.27
CA THR A 921 -6.60 65.69 5.53
C THR A 921 -6.90 65.95 7.02
N GLY A 922 -7.98 66.69 7.34
CA GLY A 922 -8.50 66.82 8.71
C GLY A 922 -8.69 68.25 9.27
N ASN A 923 -9.27 68.31 10.48
CA ASN A 923 -9.40 69.52 11.32
C ASN A 923 -8.09 69.76 12.09
N CYS A 924 -7.85 70.99 12.59
CA CYS A 924 -6.61 71.35 13.29
C CYS A 924 -6.24 70.38 14.43
N ASN A 925 -7.24 69.84 15.14
CA ASN A 925 -7.04 68.94 16.27
C ASN A 925 -6.48 67.56 15.87
N ASP A 926 -6.61 67.17 14.60
CA ASP A 926 -6.03 65.91 14.08
C ASP A 926 -4.50 65.97 14.04
N CYS A 927 -3.95 67.19 14.00
CA CYS A 927 -2.51 67.46 14.05
C CYS A 927 -2.06 68.03 15.41
N HIS A 928 -2.88 68.84 16.09
CA HIS A 928 -2.48 69.65 17.26
C HIS A 928 -3.13 69.24 18.62
N GLY A 929 -4.03 68.24 18.69
CA GLY A 929 -4.56 67.64 19.94
C GLY A 929 -5.72 68.34 20.66
N TYR A 930 -6.33 67.66 21.66
CA TYR A 930 -7.47 68.13 22.47
C TYR A 930 -7.49 67.56 23.92
N PRO A 931 -7.45 68.40 24.98
CA PRO A 931 -7.18 69.83 24.93
C PRO A 931 -5.70 70.10 24.60
N PRO A 932 -5.38 71.26 24.00
CA PRO A 932 -3.99 71.71 23.91
C PRO A 932 -3.42 71.98 25.31
N VAL A 933 -2.21 71.49 25.58
CA VAL A 933 -1.50 71.63 26.87
C VAL A 933 -0.09 72.17 26.65
N GLN A 934 0.43 72.91 27.62
CA GLN A 934 1.75 73.54 27.54
C GLN A 934 2.89 72.59 27.93
N SER A 935 2.57 71.59 28.75
CA SER A 935 3.46 70.48 29.09
C SER A 935 2.65 69.18 29.13
N LEU A 936 3.31 68.08 28.78
CA LEU A 936 2.77 66.74 28.92
C LEU A 936 3.19 66.09 30.25
N ASP A 937 3.96 66.77 31.10
CA ASP A 937 4.43 66.21 32.37
C ASP A 937 3.26 65.91 33.31
N GLY A 938 3.08 64.62 33.62
CA GLY A 938 1.97 64.14 34.45
C GLY A 938 0.60 64.11 33.75
N ILE A 939 0.54 64.38 32.45
CA ILE A 939 -0.67 64.47 31.62
C ILE A 939 -0.48 63.60 30.35
N ALA A 940 -1.57 63.26 29.63
CA ALA A 940 -1.56 62.39 28.45
C ALA A 940 -1.10 60.93 28.69
N VAL A 941 -1.47 60.40 29.85
CA VAL A 941 -1.32 58.97 30.20
C VAL A 941 -2.53 58.17 29.71
N GLN A 942 -2.37 56.88 29.47
CA GLN A 942 -3.41 56.04 28.89
C GLN A 942 -4.69 56.06 29.76
N GLY A 943 -5.82 56.49 29.18
CA GLY A 943 -7.10 56.67 29.87
C GLY A 943 -7.27 58.02 30.60
N ASN A 944 -6.26 58.89 30.56
CA ASN A 944 -6.23 60.16 31.29
C ASN A 944 -5.61 61.28 30.42
N TYR A 945 -6.45 62.17 29.87
CA TYR A 945 -6.09 63.23 28.90
C TYR A 945 -5.44 62.69 27.62
N SER A 946 -5.84 61.51 27.15
CA SER A 946 -5.18 60.79 26.04
C SER A 946 -5.17 61.54 24.69
N GLY A 947 -6.09 62.49 24.52
CA GLY A 947 -6.17 63.37 23.34
C GLY A 947 -5.26 64.59 23.41
N ALA A 948 -4.66 64.90 24.56
CA ALA A 948 -3.86 66.10 24.74
C ALA A 948 -2.56 66.03 23.93
N ARG A 949 -2.17 67.15 23.33
CA ARG A 949 -0.89 67.35 22.64
C ARG A 949 -0.33 68.71 23.00
N LEU A 950 0.98 68.84 22.88
CA LEU A 950 1.66 70.12 23.06
C LEU A 950 1.12 71.13 22.06
N ASN A 951 0.75 72.32 22.53
CA ASN A 951 0.51 73.44 21.64
C ASN A 951 1.81 74.15 21.29
N ASP A 952 2.00 74.42 20.00
CA ASP A 952 3.13 75.15 19.43
C ASP A 952 2.86 76.66 19.30
N TYR A 953 1.87 77.19 20.02
CA TYR A 953 1.48 78.61 20.01
C TYR A 953 1.39 79.23 21.42
N ILE A 954 1.79 80.51 21.54
CA ILE A 954 1.99 81.23 22.81
C ILE A 954 0.64 81.63 23.44
N GLY A 955 0.42 81.31 24.73
CA GLY A 955 -0.71 81.82 25.53
C GLY A 955 -1.90 80.86 25.76
N GLY A 956 -1.94 79.69 25.13
CA GLY A 956 -2.98 78.67 25.36
C GLY A 956 -2.54 77.55 26.29
N GLY A 957 -3.47 76.93 27.05
CA GLY A 957 -3.25 75.64 27.72
C GLY A 957 -2.87 75.65 29.21
N GLY A 958 -2.70 76.82 29.86
CA GLY A 958 -2.25 76.93 31.25
C GLY A 958 -3.13 76.15 32.25
N ALA A 959 -4.40 76.52 32.39
CA ALA A 959 -5.33 75.84 33.31
C ALA A 959 -5.65 74.39 32.88
N HIS A 960 -5.56 74.07 31.58
CA HIS A 960 -5.72 72.70 31.07
C HIS A 960 -4.56 71.78 31.48
N SER A 961 -3.41 72.35 31.83
CA SER A 961 -2.22 71.62 32.26
C SER A 961 -2.22 71.38 33.79
N VAL A 962 -3.26 71.80 34.52
CA VAL A 962 -3.39 71.52 35.96
C VAL A 962 -4.17 70.23 36.15
N ALA A 963 -3.49 69.21 36.71
CA ALA A 963 -4.06 67.90 36.91
C ALA A 963 -5.34 67.95 37.77
N GLY A 964 -6.45 67.43 37.23
CA GLY A 964 -7.75 67.39 37.91
C GLY A 964 -8.62 68.65 37.73
N HIS A 965 -8.12 69.69 37.07
CA HIS A 965 -8.89 70.91 36.82
C HIS A 965 -9.97 70.73 35.74
N ILE A 966 -9.68 69.92 34.73
CA ILE A 966 -10.64 69.40 33.74
C ILE A 966 -10.79 67.89 33.91
N PRO A 967 -11.90 67.27 33.48
CA PRO A 967 -12.07 65.82 33.62
C PRO A 967 -10.95 65.05 32.95
N LYS A 968 -10.35 64.11 33.69
CA LYS A 968 -9.32 63.19 33.21
C LYS A 968 -9.72 62.41 31.95
N THR A 969 -11.01 62.19 31.75
CA THR A 969 -11.56 61.44 30.62
C THR A 969 -11.84 62.29 29.39
N VAL A 970 -11.47 63.57 29.39
CA VAL A 970 -11.77 64.46 28.26
C VAL A 970 -11.14 63.93 26.96
N LYS A 971 -11.96 63.86 25.92
CA LYS A 971 -11.58 63.40 24.58
C LYS A 971 -12.11 64.35 23.51
N PRO A 972 -11.49 64.38 22.31
CA PRO A 972 -11.93 65.25 21.21
C PRO A 972 -13.42 65.15 20.88
N ALA A 973 -14.01 63.96 21.04
CA ALA A 973 -15.43 63.70 20.78
C ALA A 973 -16.40 64.41 21.75
N ASP A 974 -15.92 64.85 22.92
CA ASP A 974 -16.77 65.53 23.91
C ASP A 974 -17.05 67.00 23.50
N GLY A 975 -16.34 67.52 22.50
CA GLY A 975 -16.46 68.90 22.04
C GLY A 975 -16.33 69.91 23.18
N TRP A 976 -16.99 71.06 23.07
CA TRP A 976 -16.92 72.14 24.06
C TRP A 976 -17.63 71.86 25.40
N ALA A 977 -18.34 70.74 25.54
CA ALA A 977 -19.22 70.49 26.69
C ALA A 977 -18.48 70.51 28.04
N ASN A 978 -17.26 69.98 28.09
CA ASN A 978 -16.45 69.95 29.32
C ASN A 978 -15.85 71.32 29.68
N CYS A 979 -15.68 72.19 28.69
CA CYS A 979 -15.04 73.50 28.83
C CYS A 979 -16.06 74.63 29.07
N ALA A 980 -17.30 74.45 28.59
CA ALA A 980 -18.38 75.43 28.67
C ALA A 980 -18.81 75.80 30.10
N LYS A 981 -18.52 74.95 31.10
CA LYS A 981 -18.80 75.23 32.53
C LYS A 981 -18.00 76.44 33.06
N CYS A 982 -16.81 76.67 32.50
CA CYS A 982 -15.90 77.75 32.88
C CYS A 982 -15.79 78.85 31.81
N HIS A 983 -16.24 78.56 30.59
CA HIS A 983 -16.33 79.49 29.47
C HIS A 983 -17.80 79.71 29.07
N TYR A 984 -18.65 79.95 30.07
CA TYR A 984 -20.08 80.12 29.92
C TYR A 984 -20.39 81.33 29.03
N GLY A 985 -21.11 81.08 27.93
CA GLY A 985 -21.47 82.09 26.93
C GLY A 985 -20.39 82.38 25.87
N ALA A 986 -19.27 81.64 25.84
CA ALA A 986 -18.26 81.76 24.78
C ALA A 986 -18.54 80.77 23.63
N ASN A 987 -18.40 81.23 22.38
CA ASN A 987 -18.56 80.38 21.19
C ASN A 987 -17.23 79.72 20.81
N ASP A 988 -17.29 78.46 20.38
CA ASP A 988 -16.17 77.62 19.90
C ASP A 988 -15.27 78.28 18.85
N ALA A 989 -15.86 79.14 18.00
CA ALA A 989 -15.19 79.84 16.93
C ALA A 989 -14.04 80.75 17.39
N ILE A 990 -14.10 81.31 18.60
CA ILE A 990 -13.12 82.28 19.10
C ILE A 990 -11.79 81.59 19.48
N HIS A 991 -11.83 80.29 19.80
CA HIS A 991 -10.65 79.48 20.09
C HIS A 991 -9.91 78.99 18.84
N MET A 992 -10.49 79.14 17.63
CA MET A 992 -10.02 78.50 16.39
C MET A 992 -10.00 79.44 15.17
N THR A 993 -9.94 80.77 15.35
CA THR A 993 -9.84 81.67 14.19
C THR A 993 -8.47 81.53 13.50
N ARG A 994 -8.53 81.45 12.16
CA ARG A 994 -7.49 81.03 11.19
C ARG A 994 -6.25 81.94 11.07
N ASP A 995 -5.95 82.82 12.02
CA ASP A 995 -4.71 83.61 12.00
C ASP A 995 -3.72 83.08 13.03
N TYR A 996 -2.78 82.26 12.55
CA TYR A 996 -1.80 81.52 13.35
C TYR A 996 -0.64 82.40 13.86
N THR A 997 -0.77 83.73 13.80
CA THR A 997 0.32 84.66 14.11
C THR A 997 0.10 85.53 15.37
N LYS A 998 -1.07 85.46 16.04
CA LYS A 998 -1.36 86.22 17.28
C LYS A 998 -2.17 85.42 18.32
N PRO A 999 -1.93 85.60 19.64
CA PRO A 999 -2.75 84.97 20.69
C PRO A 999 -4.18 85.54 20.72
N SER A 1000 -5.20 84.69 20.81
CA SER A 1000 -6.61 85.11 20.93
C SER A 1000 -7.03 85.30 22.39
N ASN A 1001 -7.79 86.37 22.66
CA ASN A 1001 -8.25 86.77 24.01
C ASN A 1001 -9.41 85.89 24.51
N ILE A 1002 -9.09 84.82 25.22
CA ILE A 1002 -10.08 83.89 25.78
C ILE A 1002 -10.61 84.44 27.12
N ARG A 1003 -11.92 84.70 27.24
CA ARG A 1003 -12.57 85.12 28.49
C ARG A 1003 -13.07 83.90 29.29
N VAL A 1004 -12.81 83.88 30.59
CA VAL A 1004 -13.36 82.89 31.53
C VAL A 1004 -14.55 83.52 32.25
N ALA A 1005 -15.73 82.94 32.08
CA ALA A 1005 -16.96 83.33 32.76
C ALA A 1005 -17.61 82.04 33.25
N VAL A 1006 -17.68 81.85 34.57
CA VAL A 1006 -18.18 80.58 35.13
C VAL A 1006 -19.70 80.63 35.19
N ASP A 1007 -20.35 79.54 34.81
CA ASP A 1007 -21.81 79.45 34.82
C ASP A 1007 -22.36 79.71 36.24
N PRO A 1008 -23.29 80.68 36.42
CA PRO A 1008 -23.84 81.05 37.71
C PRO A 1008 -24.50 79.90 38.49
N GLN A 1009 -24.93 78.83 37.82
CA GLN A 1009 -25.53 77.65 38.47
C GLN A 1009 -24.57 76.95 39.44
N TYR A 1010 -23.26 77.15 39.27
CA TYR A 1010 -22.23 76.58 40.13
C TYR A 1010 -21.81 77.53 41.27
N LYS A 1011 -22.62 78.51 41.66
CA LYS A 1011 -22.35 79.31 42.86
C LYS A 1011 -22.39 78.46 44.12
N PHE A 1012 -21.39 78.59 44.99
CA PHE A 1012 -21.42 77.93 46.30
C PHE A 1012 -22.32 78.70 47.28
N ASN A 1013 -22.10 80.02 47.41
CA ASN A 1013 -23.02 80.90 48.13
C ASN A 1013 -23.74 81.82 47.14
N ALA A 1014 -25.06 81.65 47.04
CA ALA A 1014 -25.91 82.37 46.08
C ALA A 1014 -25.91 83.90 46.30
N ALA A 1015 -25.67 84.37 47.53
CA ALA A 1015 -25.65 85.79 47.88
C ALA A 1015 -24.32 86.49 47.52
N LEU A 1016 -23.26 85.73 47.24
CA LEU A 1016 -21.94 86.26 46.88
C LEU A 1016 -21.69 86.10 45.37
N GLN A 1017 -20.90 87.00 44.78
CA GLN A 1017 -20.49 86.88 43.37
C GLN A 1017 -19.37 85.84 43.20
N ILE A 1018 -19.35 85.14 42.06
CA ILE A 1018 -18.19 84.32 41.66
C ILE A 1018 -17.06 85.29 41.33
N ARG A 1019 -15.86 85.07 41.88
CA ARG A 1019 -14.69 85.87 41.55
C ARG A 1019 -13.66 85.02 40.83
N TYR A 1020 -13.26 85.46 39.63
CA TYR A 1020 -12.08 84.96 38.92
C TYR A 1020 -11.11 86.11 38.69
N SER A 1021 -9.91 86.03 39.26
CA SER A 1021 -9.01 87.19 39.42
C SER A 1021 -8.07 87.45 38.23
N SER A 1022 -8.31 86.86 37.05
CA SER A 1022 -7.45 87.15 35.90
C SER A 1022 -7.74 88.56 35.41
N ASN A 1023 -6.77 89.47 35.47
CA ASN A 1023 -6.93 90.77 34.82
C ASN A 1023 -6.81 90.56 33.31
N GLN A 1024 -7.82 90.99 32.56
CA GLN A 1024 -7.59 91.30 31.16
C GLN A 1024 -6.71 92.54 31.11
N VAL A 1025 -5.50 92.40 30.58
CA VAL A 1025 -4.69 93.54 30.19
C VAL A 1025 -4.14 93.30 28.80
N ASP A 1026 -4.30 94.30 27.95
CA ASP A 1026 -3.71 94.37 26.62
C ASP A 1026 -2.18 94.25 26.73
N PRO A 1027 -1.48 93.54 25.83
CA PRO A 1027 -0.02 93.39 25.86
C PRO A 1027 0.68 94.76 25.96
N PRO A 1028 1.78 94.90 26.74
CA PRO A 1028 2.87 93.92 26.77
C PRO A 1028 3.21 93.32 28.14
N LEU A 1029 2.28 93.24 29.10
CA LEU A 1029 2.58 92.65 30.41
C LEU A 1029 1.96 91.26 30.62
N VAL A 1030 2.77 90.41 31.26
CA VAL A 1030 2.65 88.98 31.58
C VAL A 1030 1.22 88.47 31.81
N ASN A 1031 0.86 87.38 31.13
CA ASN A 1031 -0.40 86.66 31.31
C ASN A 1031 -0.41 85.90 32.64
N SER A 1032 -0.90 86.52 33.71
CA SER A 1032 -1.15 85.84 34.97
C SER A 1032 -2.54 85.19 34.99
N THR A 1033 -2.63 83.86 34.90
CA THR A 1033 -3.89 83.15 35.19
C THR A 1033 -4.37 83.50 36.60
N GLY A 1034 -5.66 83.78 36.76
CA GLY A 1034 -6.25 84.21 38.02
C GLY A 1034 -6.57 83.07 39.00
N THR A 1035 -6.97 83.43 40.22
CA THR A 1035 -7.56 82.52 41.22
C THR A 1035 -9.07 82.54 41.11
N CYS A 1036 -9.74 81.40 41.26
CA CYS A 1036 -11.21 81.31 41.26
C CYS A 1036 -11.75 81.08 42.68
N SER A 1037 -12.90 81.66 43.03
CA SER A 1037 -13.52 81.51 44.35
C SER A 1037 -15.05 81.65 44.31
N ASN A 1038 -15.71 81.13 45.35
CA ASN A 1038 -17.15 81.12 45.55
C ASN A 1038 -17.94 80.33 44.48
N VAL A 1039 -17.32 79.28 43.94
CA VAL A 1039 -17.95 78.29 43.06
C VAL A 1039 -18.02 76.94 43.77
N SER A 1040 -18.99 76.09 43.45
CA SER A 1040 -19.25 74.82 44.14
C SER A 1040 -18.05 73.89 44.14
N CYS A 1041 -17.17 73.99 43.15
CA CYS A 1041 -15.90 73.27 43.09
C CYS A 1041 -14.79 73.91 43.95
N HIS A 1042 -14.87 75.23 44.21
CA HIS A 1042 -13.86 76.03 44.92
C HIS A 1042 -14.52 77.11 45.78
N PHE A 1043 -14.92 76.74 47.00
CA PHE A 1043 -15.62 77.65 47.92
C PHE A 1043 -14.70 78.75 48.50
N GLN A 1044 -13.37 78.55 48.47
CA GLN A 1044 -12.34 79.55 48.78
C GLN A 1044 -11.43 79.82 47.56
N PRO A 1045 -10.64 80.93 47.53
CA PRO A 1045 -9.71 81.22 46.44
C PRO A 1045 -8.69 80.11 46.17
N THR A 1046 -8.61 79.66 44.91
CA THR A 1046 -7.62 78.67 44.46
C THR A 1046 -6.21 79.26 44.36
N PRO A 1047 -5.16 78.42 44.28
CA PRO A 1047 -3.86 78.83 43.76
C PRO A 1047 -3.96 79.32 42.30
N ARG A 1048 -2.91 80.01 41.81
CA ARG A 1048 -2.80 80.41 40.39
C ARG A 1048 -2.51 79.18 39.51
N TRP A 1049 -3.14 79.11 38.34
CA TRP A 1049 -3.12 77.92 37.48
C TRP A 1049 -2.04 77.91 36.38
N SER A 1050 -1.23 78.97 36.28
CA SER A 1050 -0.04 79.08 35.43
C SER A 1050 0.96 80.01 36.10
N THR A 1051 2.24 79.65 35.99
CA THR A 1051 3.38 80.39 36.55
C THR A 1051 4.31 80.96 35.46
N ILE A 1052 3.99 80.71 34.18
CA ILE A 1052 4.85 81.05 33.05
C ILE A 1052 4.56 82.49 32.60
N ARG A 1053 5.62 83.28 32.39
CA ARG A 1053 5.54 84.68 31.97
C ARG A 1053 5.03 84.86 30.54
#